data_AF-A0A2N6AIE7-F1
#
_entry.id   AF-A0A2N6AIE7-F1
#
_cell.length_a   1.000
_cell.length_b   1.000
_cell.length_c   1.000
_cell.angle_alpha   90.00
_cell.angle_beta   90.00
_cell.angle_gamma   90.00
#
_symmetry.space_group_name_H-M   'P 1'
#
loop_
_entity.id
_entity.type
_entity.pdbx_description
1 polymer ?
#
loop_
_entity_poly.entity_id
_entity_poly.type
_entity_poly.pdbx_seq_one_letter_code
_entity_poly.pdbx_strand_id
1 'polypeptide(L)'
;MSEIRLNIDGIEVKGHQGETILEISKRYDVEIPTLCFDERMDIYGSCGMCVVEVEGIPKLLRSCATEARDGMVVKTRTKRVVESRKIALELLLSDHVGDCRPPCVLACPGQTDCQGYVGLIANGEFDEALKLVKEQLPLPGCIGRVCPHPCEDACRRELVEEPIAIAWQKRFIADMDMQKEEMFIPDLGAPTGKRVAIVGGGPAGLTAAYFLAVKGHDVTIYDMMPKMGGMLRYGIPEYRLPKDVLDKEIGVIEKMGVTLMNNKKAGTDFTVEGLRKDFDSVFVGIGAWSSSSMRCEGEEMDGVYGGIDFLRKAALNEPTNIGNRVAVIGGGNTAMDAARTAVRLGAEKVYLVYRRTEAEMPAEEVEIVEAREEGVEFVFLASPKKVIAGEDGRAAKLEVQNMELGEPDASGRRRPLPIEGDVDTIEIDSIISAIGQGCNPEGLSELTLTKKGTIEADEATFMTNLDGVFAAGDATNKGANIAIQAIGDAKKAVEVMDSYMNGSMIPFKEKYHVERDDLTEEDYADREKISRGTMSHLSPEERKTNFEEIMKGFTPEEAVRDASRCLECGCHDFFECKLFTYANDYDVDPSKFEGQVHHREQADEHPFILKNADKCILCGQCVRICDELMGITALGLVNRGFETIVRPTLEQPLVSSGCISCGQCVSICPTGSLQEKLLIKKSVPVQAEVTQGLCSYCSLGCQLDVETKGQMLYRALPVKNNPVDGGLLCVKGKFGYDFHNTDRTLTPLVKKDGKLVEADWKEALSTAAEKAKDIKSKYGNDALAVLVSDHMTNEEIHMIKSFAKGSLGTEKVASLSAKPSGLADVFGRNASPSTMDEMSAADLILFIGNDIYDTHATMGIKMRKAVKKGSKLVLVTEKATRLDESAHMAIQVGNDLSFL
;
A
#
# COMPACT_ATOMS: atom_id res chain seq x y z
N MET A 1 39.26 -27.57 -3.02
CA MET A 1 38.18 -28.59 -3.08
C MET A 1 38.08 -29.09 -4.51
N SER A 2 37.76 -30.35 -4.74
CA SER A 2 37.53 -30.90 -6.09
C SER A 2 36.29 -30.27 -6.72
N GLU A 3 36.36 -29.94 -8.02
CA GLU A 3 35.21 -29.46 -8.80
C GLU A 3 34.27 -30.65 -9.06
N ILE A 4 32.96 -30.42 -8.91
CA ILE A 4 31.89 -31.35 -9.25
C ILE A 4 30.95 -30.70 -10.27
N ARG A 5 30.32 -31.51 -11.12
CA ARG A 5 29.31 -31.08 -12.08
C ARG A 5 27.98 -31.73 -11.79
N LEU A 6 26.91 -30.97 -11.86
CA LEU A 6 25.55 -31.47 -11.72
C LEU A 6 24.62 -30.70 -12.67
N ASN A 7 23.45 -31.27 -12.93
CA ASN A 7 22.40 -30.64 -13.71
C ASN A 7 21.27 -30.22 -12.77
N ILE A 8 20.81 -28.97 -12.88
CA ILE A 8 19.64 -28.47 -12.14
C ILE A 8 18.66 -27.89 -13.16
N ASP A 9 17.48 -28.50 -13.27
CA ASP A 9 16.42 -28.12 -14.23
C ASP A 9 16.91 -27.97 -15.68
N GLY A 10 17.85 -28.82 -16.11
CA GLY A 10 18.44 -28.78 -17.45
C GLY A 10 19.68 -27.91 -17.57
N ILE A 11 20.03 -27.13 -16.55
CA ILE A 11 21.23 -26.26 -16.51
C ILE A 11 22.41 -27.04 -15.94
N GLU A 12 23.51 -27.14 -16.69
CA GLU A 12 24.77 -27.69 -16.18
C GLU A 12 25.46 -26.65 -15.29
N VAL A 13 25.64 -27.00 -14.01
CA VAL A 13 26.24 -26.13 -12.98
C VAL A 13 27.47 -26.77 -12.38
N LYS A 14 28.39 -25.94 -11.88
CA LYS A 14 29.63 -26.39 -11.24
C LYS A 14 29.61 -26.05 -9.75
N GLY A 15 30.01 -27.01 -8.93
CA GLY A 15 30.18 -26.83 -7.50
C GLY A 15 31.53 -27.33 -7.02
N HIS A 16 31.73 -27.22 -5.73
CA HIS A 16 32.85 -27.80 -5.03
C HIS A 16 32.38 -28.92 -4.10
N GLN A 17 33.20 -29.96 -3.95
CA GLN A 17 32.91 -31.03 -2.99
C GLN A 17 32.74 -30.44 -1.58
N GLY A 18 31.62 -30.77 -0.93
CA GLY A 18 31.22 -30.24 0.39
C GLY A 18 30.12 -29.17 0.32
N GLU A 19 29.85 -28.61 -0.87
CA GLU A 19 28.73 -27.68 -1.06
C GLU A 19 27.39 -28.42 -1.14
N THR A 20 26.35 -27.81 -0.60
CA THR A 20 24.97 -28.28 -0.70
C THR A 20 24.35 -27.96 -2.06
N ILE A 21 23.30 -28.68 -2.43
CA ILE A 21 22.52 -28.39 -3.64
C ILE A 21 22.04 -26.93 -3.62
N LEU A 22 21.54 -26.44 -2.47
CA LEU A 22 21.00 -25.08 -2.37
C LEU A 22 22.06 -23.99 -2.59
N GLU A 23 23.27 -24.16 -2.03
CA GLU A 23 24.36 -23.20 -2.20
C GLU A 23 24.77 -23.10 -3.68
N ILE A 24 24.85 -24.23 -4.38
CA ILE A 24 25.15 -24.25 -5.80
C ILE A 24 23.99 -23.64 -6.60
N SER A 25 22.74 -24.00 -6.31
CA SER A 25 21.56 -23.44 -7.00
C SER A 25 21.54 -21.90 -6.94
N LYS A 26 21.80 -21.32 -5.76
CA LYS A 26 21.86 -19.86 -5.57
C LYS A 26 22.94 -19.18 -6.40
N ARG A 27 24.10 -19.81 -6.59
CA ARG A 27 25.20 -19.26 -7.40
C ARG A 27 24.84 -19.13 -8.88
N TYR A 28 23.91 -19.96 -9.35
CA TYR A 28 23.48 -20.02 -10.75
C TYR A 28 22.05 -19.47 -10.94
N ASP A 29 21.56 -18.67 -9.98
CA ASP A 29 20.24 -18.05 -10.02
C ASP A 29 19.09 -19.05 -10.23
N VAL A 30 19.26 -20.29 -9.77
CA VAL A 30 18.19 -21.29 -9.74
C VAL A 30 17.46 -21.18 -8.40
N GLU A 31 16.22 -20.72 -8.45
CA GLU A 31 15.43 -20.47 -7.25
C GLU A 31 14.94 -21.78 -6.61
N ILE A 32 15.31 -21.98 -5.34
CA ILE A 32 14.73 -22.99 -4.47
C ILE A 32 14.20 -22.27 -3.21
N PRO A 33 12.89 -22.31 -2.92
CA PRO A 33 12.29 -21.51 -1.86
C PRO A 33 12.74 -21.99 -0.48
N THR A 34 12.95 -21.05 0.44
CA THR A 34 13.31 -21.33 1.83
C THR A 34 12.69 -20.33 2.79
N LEU A 35 12.15 -20.82 3.92
CA LEU A 35 11.66 -20.00 5.02
C LEU A 35 12.52 -20.09 6.29
N CYS A 36 13.38 -21.10 6.43
CA CYS A 36 14.20 -21.32 7.63
C CYS A 36 15.72 -21.22 7.41
N PHE A 37 16.14 -20.83 6.20
CA PHE A 37 17.55 -20.82 5.78
C PHE A 37 18.12 -19.40 5.75
N ASP A 38 19.32 -19.24 6.30
CA ASP A 38 20.20 -18.07 6.15
C ASP A 38 21.63 -18.59 6.03
N GLU A 39 22.42 -18.02 5.13
CA GLU A 39 23.79 -18.49 4.83
C GLU A 39 24.80 -18.24 5.94
N ARG A 40 24.47 -17.37 6.91
CA ARG A 40 25.35 -17.02 8.03
C ARG A 40 25.19 -17.94 9.24
N MET A 41 24.29 -18.92 9.15
CA MET A 41 23.93 -19.86 10.21
C MET A 41 24.05 -21.31 9.72
N ASP A 42 24.09 -22.26 10.65
CA ASP A 42 24.15 -23.69 10.32
C ASP A 42 22.88 -24.17 9.58
N ILE A 43 22.87 -25.41 9.10
CA ILE A 43 21.72 -25.97 8.40
C ILE A 43 20.68 -26.43 9.42
N TYR A 44 19.44 -25.95 9.28
CA TYR A 44 18.31 -26.35 10.15
C TYR A 44 17.32 -27.28 9.45
N GLY A 45 16.92 -26.93 8.23
CA GLY A 45 16.11 -27.79 7.38
C GLY A 45 14.71 -28.11 7.89
N SER A 46 14.04 -27.24 8.67
CA SER A 46 12.72 -27.51 9.25
C SER A 46 11.54 -27.24 8.28
N CYS A 47 11.55 -26.11 7.57
CA CYS A 47 10.36 -25.58 6.87
C CYS A 47 9.79 -26.42 5.71
N GLY A 48 10.53 -27.40 5.19
CA GLY A 48 10.05 -28.25 4.09
C GLY A 48 10.04 -27.62 2.69
N MET A 49 10.27 -26.31 2.55
CA MET A 49 10.23 -25.62 1.26
C MET A 49 11.36 -26.02 0.29
N CYS A 50 12.55 -26.29 0.82
CA CYS A 50 13.74 -26.54 0.00
C CYS A 50 13.81 -27.93 -0.67
N VAL A 51 12.70 -28.69 -0.68
CA VAL A 51 12.69 -30.06 -1.22
C VAL A 51 12.91 -30.07 -2.74
N VAL A 52 13.68 -31.03 -3.22
CA VAL A 52 13.98 -31.26 -4.64
C VAL A 52 13.91 -32.75 -4.98
N GLU A 53 13.68 -33.05 -6.25
CA GLU A 53 13.74 -34.41 -6.78
C GLU A 53 15.12 -34.64 -7.41
N VAL A 54 15.75 -35.78 -7.14
CA VAL A 54 17.05 -36.15 -7.71
C VAL A 54 16.91 -37.48 -8.43
N GLU A 55 17.36 -37.57 -9.68
CA GLU A 55 17.23 -38.80 -10.46
C GLU A 55 17.91 -40.00 -9.80
N GLY A 56 17.24 -41.15 -9.82
CA GLY A 56 17.70 -42.36 -9.14
C GLY A 56 17.41 -42.39 -7.63
N ILE A 57 16.89 -41.31 -7.03
CA ILE A 57 16.56 -41.25 -5.61
C ILE A 57 15.03 -41.24 -5.43
N PRO A 58 14.44 -42.24 -4.74
CA PRO A 58 12.97 -42.37 -4.66
C PRO A 58 12.31 -41.32 -3.75
N LYS A 59 13.07 -40.74 -2.81
CA LYS A 59 12.59 -39.73 -1.85
C LYS A 59 12.98 -38.32 -2.30
N LEU A 60 12.15 -37.34 -1.97
CA LEU A 60 12.53 -35.94 -2.11
C LEU A 60 13.63 -35.60 -1.09
N LEU A 61 14.63 -34.85 -1.53
CA LEU A 61 15.77 -34.46 -0.71
C LEU A 61 15.67 -32.98 -0.32
N ARG A 62 16.15 -32.63 0.87
CA ARG A 62 16.26 -31.22 1.29
C ARG A 62 17.53 -30.64 0.68
N SER A 63 17.39 -29.73 -0.27
CA SER A 63 18.55 -29.13 -0.96
C SER A 63 19.50 -28.40 -0.02
N CYS A 64 18.98 -27.80 1.07
CA CYS A 64 19.79 -27.09 2.07
C CYS A 64 20.69 -27.99 2.93
N ALA A 65 20.45 -29.31 2.96
CA ALA A 65 21.18 -30.26 3.79
C ALA A 65 21.87 -31.37 2.99
N THR A 66 21.65 -31.40 1.67
CA THR A 66 22.14 -32.45 0.79
C THR A 66 23.41 -31.96 0.11
N GLU A 67 24.55 -32.56 0.43
CA GLU A 67 25.80 -32.35 -0.32
C GLU A 67 25.63 -32.77 -1.78
N ALA A 68 26.01 -31.87 -2.69
CA ALA A 68 26.00 -32.15 -4.11
C ALA A 68 27.10 -33.16 -4.47
N ARG A 69 26.78 -34.04 -5.41
CA ARG A 69 27.72 -35.04 -5.95
C ARG A 69 27.82 -34.88 -7.46
N ASP A 70 29.00 -35.24 -7.97
CA ASP A 70 29.26 -35.26 -9.41
C ASP A 70 28.24 -36.15 -10.14
N GLY A 71 27.72 -35.65 -11.25
CA GLY A 71 26.71 -36.31 -12.07
C GLY A 71 25.27 -36.26 -11.52
N MET A 72 24.97 -35.55 -10.43
CA MET A 72 23.59 -35.40 -9.95
C MET A 72 22.71 -34.69 -10.98
N VAL A 73 21.46 -35.15 -11.12
CA VAL A 73 20.41 -34.47 -11.90
C VAL A 73 19.28 -34.11 -10.96
N VAL A 74 19.12 -32.81 -10.71
CA VAL A 74 18.18 -32.21 -9.76
C VAL A 74 17.04 -31.56 -10.52
N LYS A 75 15.81 -31.79 -10.08
CA LYS A 75 14.59 -31.16 -10.60
C LYS A 75 13.87 -30.43 -9.48
N THR A 76 13.62 -29.13 -9.64
CA THR A 76 13.10 -28.27 -8.55
C THR A 76 11.60 -28.00 -8.65
N ARG A 77 10.95 -28.32 -9.78
CA ARG A 77 9.51 -28.07 -10.02
C ARG A 77 8.75 -29.27 -10.59
N THR A 78 9.13 -30.50 -10.22
CA THR A 78 8.28 -31.67 -10.56
C THR A 78 6.94 -31.58 -9.84
N LYS A 79 5.90 -32.24 -10.36
CA LYS A 79 4.59 -32.31 -9.70
C LYS A 79 4.71 -32.75 -8.24
N ARG A 80 5.59 -33.73 -7.94
CA ARG A 80 5.84 -34.22 -6.57
C ARG A 80 6.44 -33.14 -5.67
N VAL A 81 7.38 -32.35 -6.19
CA VAL A 81 8.01 -31.26 -5.45
C VAL A 81 7.00 -30.15 -5.15
N VAL A 82 6.22 -29.74 -6.16
CA VAL A 82 5.21 -28.68 -6.02
C VAL A 82 4.14 -29.08 -4.98
N GLU A 83 3.59 -30.30 -5.08
CA GLU A 83 2.60 -30.79 -4.10
C GLU A 83 3.18 -30.88 -2.68
N SER A 84 4.43 -31.34 -2.53
CA SER A 84 5.08 -31.41 -1.22
C SER A 84 5.29 -30.03 -0.59
N ARG A 85 5.64 -29.01 -1.39
CA ARG A 85 5.81 -27.63 -0.92
C ARG A 85 4.47 -27.00 -0.57
N LYS A 86 3.45 -27.25 -1.39
CA LYS A 86 2.07 -26.80 -1.13
C LYS A 86 1.55 -27.33 0.20
N ILE A 87 1.67 -28.64 0.46
CA ILE A 87 1.28 -29.24 1.74
C ILE A 87 2.05 -28.62 2.91
N ALA A 88 3.37 -28.39 2.75
CA ALA A 88 4.16 -27.75 3.79
C ALA A 88 3.65 -26.33 4.09
N LEU A 89 3.32 -25.53 3.08
CA LEU A 89 2.75 -24.19 3.26
C LEU A 89 1.36 -24.23 3.91
N GLU A 90 0.46 -25.10 3.43
CA GLU A 90 -0.89 -25.25 3.98
C GLU A 90 -0.85 -25.61 5.48
N LEU A 91 0.10 -26.47 5.90
CA LEU A 91 0.34 -26.78 7.32
C LEU A 91 0.96 -25.64 8.13
N LEU A 92 1.81 -24.81 7.52
CA LEU A 92 2.35 -23.63 8.20
C LEU A 92 1.29 -22.54 8.37
N LEU A 93 0.33 -22.46 7.44
CA LEU A 93 -0.76 -21.49 7.45
C LEU A 93 -1.91 -21.89 8.37
N SER A 94 -2.08 -23.18 8.70
CA SER A 94 -3.21 -23.65 9.52
C SER A 94 -3.22 -23.10 10.96
N ASP A 95 -2.09 -22.57 11.45
CA ASP A 95 -1.94 -21.98 12.79
C ASP A 95 -1.30 -20.58 12.73
N HIS A 96 -1.19 -19.99 11.53
CA HIS A 96 -0.70 -18.63 11.32
C HIS A 96 -1.88 -17.66 11.32
N VAL A 97 -1.89 -16.72 12.26
CA VAL A 97 -2.99 -15.74 12.41
C VAL A 97 -2.47 -14.32 12.24
N GLY A 98 -3.24 -13.52 11.51
CA GLY A 98 -2.98 -12.11 11.28
C GLY A 98 -3.55 -11.66 9.94
N ASP A 99 -3.65 -10.35 9.73
CA ASP A 99 -4.12 -9.82 8.47
C ASP A 99 -2.95 -9.54 7.53
N CYS A 100 -2.89 -10.25 6.39
CA CYS A 100 -1.93 -9.93 5.34
C CYS A 100 -2.15 -8.50 4.83
N ARG A 101 -3.40 -8.11 4.62
CA ARG A 101 -3.84 -6.78 4.19
C ARG A 101 -4.98 -6.32 5.07
N PRO A 102 -5.12 -5.01 5.33
CA PRO A 102 -6.18 -4.52 6.20
C PRO A 102 -7.55 -4.67 5.53
N PRO A 103 -8.63 -4.87 6.31
CA PRO A 103 -9.98 -5.07 5.76
C PRO A 103 -10.44 -3.93 4.83
N CYS A 104 -10.08 -2.68 5.11
CA CYS A 104 -10.41 -1.54 4.27
C CYS A 104 -9.80 -1.59 2.85
N VAL A 105 -8.69 -2.30 2.66
CA VAL A 105 -8.10 -2.55 1.34
C VAL A 105 -8.87 -3.66 0.62
N LEU A 106 -9.14 -4.76 1.33
CA LEU A 106 -9.82 -5.94 0.77
C LEU A 106 -11.27 -5.64 0.38
N ALA A 107 -11.95 -4.78 1.14
CA ALA A 107 -13.29 -4.31 0.85
C ALA A 107 -13.35 -3.28 -0.29
N CYS A 108 -12.23 -2.66 -0.67
CA CYS A 108 -12.19 -1.71 -1.77
C CYS A 108 -12.14 -2.46 -3.12
N PRO A 109 -13.14 -2.31 -4.01
CA PRO A 109 -13.11 -2.99 -5.31
C PRO A 109 -11.91 -2.61 -6.19
N GLY A 110 -11.44 -1.37 -6.05
CA GLY A 110 -10.24 -0.87 -6.73
C GLY A 110 -8.92 -1.27 -6.05
N GLN A 111 -8.97 -2.02 -4.94
CA GLN A 111 -7.82 -2.43 -4.13
C GLN A 111 -6.86 -1.27 -3.77
N THR A 112 -7.42 -0.06 -3.55
CA THR A 112 -6.61 1.10 -3.16
C THR A 112 -5.93 0.83 -1.82
N ASP A 113 -4.66 1.22 -1.65
CA ASP A 113 -3.93 1.01 -0.39
C ASP A 113 -4.38 1.99 0.72
N CYS A 114 -5.61 1.78 1.22
CA CYS A 114 -6.27 2.60 2.23
C CYS A 114 -5.40 2.86 3.45
N GLN A 115 -4.76 1.82 4.01
CA GLN A 115 -3.87 1.99 5.17
C GLN A 115 -2.61 2.77 4.79
N GLY A 116 -2.00 2.46 3.65
CA GLY A 116 -0.77 3.12 3.19
C GLY A 116 -0.96 4.62 3.01
N TYR A 117 -1.94 5.07 2.21
CA TYR A 117 -2.09 6.51 1.95
C TYR A 117 -2.62 7.26 3.17
N VAL A 118 -3.48 6.65 4.00
CA VAL A 118 -3.91 7.27 5.26
C VAL A 118 -2.72 7.43 6.20
N GLY A 119 -1.86 6.41 6.36
CA GLY A 119 -0.69 6.55 7.22
C GLY A 119 0.34 7.55 6.68
N LEU A 120 0.52 7.65 5.36
CA LEU A 120 1.34 8.70 4.74
C LEU A 120 0.78 10.10 5.02
N ILE A 121 -0.54 10.30 4.91
CA ILE A 121 -1.18 11.56 5.31
C ILE A 121 -0.94 11.85 6.79
N ALA A 122 -1.07 10.86 7.68
CA ALA A 122 -0.80 11.04 9.10
C ALA A 122 0.66 11.46 9.38
N ASN A 123 1.61 10.98 8.57
CA ASN A 123 3.02 11.33 8.61
C ASN A 123 3.35 12.65 7.89
N GLY A 124 2.38 13.31 7.23
CA GLY A 124 2.59 14.57 6.49
C GLY A 124 3.12 14.40 5.06
N GLU A 125 3.22 13.17 4.57
CA GLU A 125 3.74 12.82 3.24
C GLU A 125 2.60 12.80 2.19
N PHE A 126 1.97 13.95 1.96
CA PHE A 126 0.76 14.06 1.12
C PHE A 126 1.00 13.71 -0.36
N ASP A 127 2.16 14.07 -0.90
CA ASP A 127 2.52 13.79 -2.29
C ASP A 127 2.75 12.30 -2.52
N GLU A 128 3.40 11.62 -1.56
CA GLU A 128 3.56 10.17 -1.61
C GLU A 128 2.24 9.43 -1.43
N ALA A 129 1.34 9.96 -0.57
CA ALA A 129 -0.01 9.42 -0.42
C ALA A 129 -0.80 9.48 -1.73
N LEU A 130 -0.71 10.60 -2.46
CA LEU A 130 -1.34 10.75 -3.77
C LEU A 130 -0.78 9.76 -4.80
N LYS A 131 0.56 9.66 -4.89
CA LYS A 131 1.22 8.71 -5.80
C LYS A 131 0.72 7.29 -5.56
N LEU A 132 0.66 6.88 -4.29
CA LEU A 132 0.18 5.55 -3.89
C LEU A 132 -1.29 5.31 -4.28
N VAL A 133 -2.15 6.33 -4.20
CA VAL A 133 -3.52 6.22 -4.72
C VAL A 133 -3.53 6.10 -6.25
N LYS A 134 -2.72 6.90 -6.95
CA LYS A 134 -2.63 6.92 -8.42
C LYS A 134 -2.02 5.65 -9.03
N GLU A 135 -1.36 4.80 -8.24
CA GLU A 135 -0.98 3.42 -8.62
C GLU A 135 -2.19 2.48 -8.75
N GLN A 136 -3.32 2.81 -8.12
CA GLN A 136 -4.52 1.98 -8.06
C GLN A 136 -5.71 2.62 -8.75
N LEU A 137 -5.72 3.96 -8.87
CA LEU A 137 -6.89 4.74 -9.22
C LEU A 137 -6.51 6.03 -9.99
N PRO A 138 -6.92 6.20 -11.26
CA PRO A 138 -6.58 7.39 -12.05
C PRO A 138 -7.35 8.67 -11.68
N LEU A 139 -8.52 8.53 -11.04
CA LEU A 139 -9.46 9.63 -10.76
C LEU A 139 -9.72 9.82 -9.25
N PRO A 140 -8.68 10.00 -8.41
CA PRO A 140 -8.85 10.08 -6.96
C PRO A 140 -9.75 11.24 -6.50
N GLY A 141 -9.72 12.38 -7.17
CA GLY A 141 -10.54 13.56 -6.86
C GLY A 141 -12.01 13.34 -7.15
N CYS A 142 -12.33 12.68 -8.27
CA CYS A 142 -13.70 12.29 -8.58
C CYS A 142 -14.21 11.22 -7.61
N ILE A 143 -13.45 10.16 -7.40
CA ILE A 143 -13.88 9.02 -6.59
C ILE A 143 -13.92 9.36 -5.10
N GLY A 144 -13.04 10.23 -4.60
CA GLY A 144 -13.12 10.75 -3.24
C GLY A 144 -14.40 11.55 -2.95
N ARG A 145 -15.13 11.99 -3.98
CA ARG A 145 -16.41 12.71 -3.86
C ARG A 145 -17.64 11.82 -3.96
N VAL A 146 -17.56 10.72 -4.73
CA VAL A 146 -18.75 9.94 -5.13
C VAL A 146 -18.75 8.50 -4.66
N CYS A 147 -17.67 8.03 -4.04
CA CYS A 147 -17.56 6.65 -3.60
C CYS A 147 -18.47 6.40 -2.37
N PRO A 148 -19.25 5.31 -2.37
CA PRO A 148 -20.03 4.87 -1.20
C PRO A 148 -19.16 4.13 -0.16
N HIS A 149 -17.85 4.41 -0.17
CA HIS A 149 -16.87 4.02 0.86
C HIS A 149 -17.04 2.62 1.52
N PRO A 150 -17.09 1.49 0.77
CA PRO A 150 -17.10 0.14 1.37
C PRO A 150 -15.85 -0.16 2.22
N CYS A 151 -14.79 0.62 2.01
CA CYS A 151 -13.58 0.59 2.82
C CYS A 151 -13.78 1.18 4.24
N GLU A 152 -14.73 2.09 4.42
CA GLU A 152 -15.10 2.66 5.73
C GLU A 152 -15.99 1.67 6.50
N ASP A 153 -16.93 0.99 5.84
CA ASP A 153 -17.77 -0.07 6.44
C ASP A 153 -16.96 -1.27 6.95
N ALA A 154 -15.78 -1.52 6.36
CA ALA A 154 -14.86 -2.57 6.80
C ALA A 154 -13.82 -2.05 7.82
N CYS A 155 -13.87 -0.77 8.19
CA CYS A 155 -12.83 -0.17 9.01
C CYS A 155 -12.96 -0.62 10.47
N ARG A 156 -11.96 -1.35 10.97
CA ARG A 156 -11.94 -1.80 12.38
C ARG A 156 -11.94 -0.68 13.43
N ARG A 157 -11.76 0.58 13.03
CA ARG A 157 -11.94 1.70 13.96
C ARG A 157 -13.38 1.77 14.49
N GLU A 158 -14.34 1.16 13.78
CA GLU A 158 -15.72 0.96 14.26
C GLU A 158 -15.82 0.16 15.56
N LEU A 159 -14.86 -0.74 15.84
CA LEU A 159 -14.76 -1.47 17.11
C LEU A 159 -14.29 -0.58 18.28
N VAL A 160 -13.88 0.66 17.99
CA VAL A 160 -13.49 1.65 19.00
C VAL A 160 -14.55 2.76 19.06
N GLU A 161 -14.94 3.27 17.89
CA GLU A 161 -15.79 4.44 17.67
C GLU A 161 -16.24 4.59 16.20
N GLU A 162 -16.06 5.75 15.54
CA GLU A 162 -16.36 5.98 14.13
C GLU A 162 -15.21 5.61 13.19
N PRO A 163 -15.46 5.18 11.93
CA PRO A 163 -14.42 4.82 10.98
C PRO A 163 -13.52 6.01 10.59
N ILE A 164 -12.39 5.71 9.97
CA ILE A 164 -11.54 6.72 9.33
C ILE A 164 -12.28 7.28 8.11
N ALA A 165 -12.16 8.59 7.85
CA ALA A 165 -12.79 9.22 6.69
C ALA A 165 -12.02 8.96 5.39
N ILE A 166 -11.79 7.68 5.05
CA ILE A 166 -10.94 7.20 3.97
C ILE A 166 -11.26 7.87 2.62
N ALA A 167 -12.54 8.02 2.27
CA ALA A 167 -12.94 8.68 1.03
C ALA A 167 -12.57 10.17 1.02
N TRP A 168 -12.71 10.85 2.16
CA TRP A 168 -12.35 12.27 2.31
C TRP A 168 -10.84 12.49 2.36
N GLN A 169 -10.07 11.55 2.92
CA GLN A 169 -8.61 11.57 2.86
C GLN A 169 -8.12 11.50 1.41
N LYS A 170 -8.72 10.62 0.60
CA LYS A 170 -8.45 10.51 -0.84
C LYS A 170 -8.82 11.77 -1.60
N ARG A 171 -9.96 12.38 -1.28
CA ARG A 171 -10.36 13.68 -1.84
C ARG A 171 -9.34 14.76 -1.50
N PHE A 172 -8.96 14.87 -0.23
CA PHE A 172 -8.03 15.89 0.27
C PHE A 172 -6.71 15.91 -0.51
N ILE A 173 -6.04 14.77 -0.64
CA ILE A 173 -4.76 14.69 -1.37
C ILE A 173 -4.92 14.98 -2.87
N ALA A 174 -6.05 14.62 -3.47
CA ALA A 174 -6.34 14.93 -4.87
C ALA A 174 -6.60 16.44 -5.07
N ASP A 175 -7.35 17.06 -4.15
CA ASP A 175 -7.61 18.50 -4.18
C ASP A 175 -6.30 19.30 -4.01
N MET A 176 -5.36 18.82 -3.17
CA MET A 176 -4.01 19.40 -3.06
C MET A 176 -3.22 19.31 -4.37
N ASP A 177 -3.26 18.18 -5.08
CA ASP A 177 -2.62 18.03 -6.39
C ASP A 177 -3.16 19.03 -7.42
N MET A 178 -4.48 19.22 -7.44
CA MET A 178 -5.17 20.12 -8.36
C MET A 178 -4.86 21.61 -8.13
N GLN A 179 -4.35 21.96 -6.95
CA GLN A 179 -3.93 23.33 -6.62
C GLN A 179 -2.49 23.63 -7.07
N LYS A 180 -1.72 22.62 -7.47
CA LYS A 180 -0.36 22.80 -7.99
C LYS A 180 -0.40 23.38 -9.40
N GLU A 181 0.69 24.05 -9.78
CA GLU A 181 0.88 24.55 -11.15
C GLU A 181 0.86 23.38 -12.16
N GLU A 182 1.49 22.27 -11.78
CA GLU A 182 1.46 21.02 -12.52
C GLU A 182 0.99 19.88 -11.60
N MET A 183 -0.11 19.23 -12.00
CA MET A 183 -0.61 18.02 -11.35
C MET A 183 0.35 16.85 -11.61
N PHE A 184 0.41 15.91 -10.66
CA PHE A 184 1.22 14.72 -10.80
C PHE A 184 0.78 13.86 -11.99
N ILE A 185 1.74 13.51 -12.83
CA ILE A 185 1.62 12.55 -13.93
C ILE A 185 2.54 11.36 -13.60
N PRO A 186 2.07 10.10 -13.68
CA PRO A 186 2.91 8.94 -13.43
C PRO A 186 4.01 8.79 -14.50
N ASP A 187 5.09 8.10 -14.15
CA ASP A 187 6.09 7.70 -15.12
C ASP A 187 5.51 6.73 -16.15
N LEU A 188 5.79 7.00 -17.43
CA LEU A 188 5.35 6.16 -18.54
C LEU A 188 6.45 5.17 -18.94
N GLY A 189 6.05 3.93 -19.19
CA GLY A 189 6.92 2.90 -19.74
C GLY A 189 7.42 3.24 -21.13
N ALA A 190 8.49 2.57 -21.55
CA ALA A 190 9.01 2.71 -22.91
C ALA A 190 7.94 2.32 -23.94
N PRO A 191 7.84 3.01 -25.10
CA PRO A 191 6.84 2.69 -26.12
C PRO A 191 6.91 1.22 -26.54
N THR A 192 5.82 0.49 -26.35
CA THR A 192 5.74 -0.95 -26.67
C THR A 192 5.55 -1.18 -28.17
N GLY A 193 5.14 -0.15 -28.91
CA GLY A 193 4.75 -0.23 -30.32
C GLY A 193 3.37 -0.87 -30.53
N LYS A 194 2.63 -1.17 -29.46
CA LYS A 194 1.28 -1.74 -29.49
C LYS A 194 0.22 -0.64 -29.41
N ARG A 195 -0.86 -0.82 -30.17
CA ARG A 195 -1.99 0.11 -30.22
C ARG A 195 -3.25 -0.51 -29.62
N VAL A 196 -3.94 0.23 -28.75
CA VAL A 196 -5.18 -0.21 -28.12
C VAL A 196 -6.31 0.78 -28.38
N ALA A 197 -7.45 0.26 -28.83
CA ALA A 197 -8.69 1.02 -28.92
C ALA A 197 -9.59 0.75 -27.71
N ILE A 198 -10.19 1.81 -27.16
CA ILE A 198 -11.10 1.73 -26.01
C ILE A 198 -12.46 2.26 -26.43
N VAL A 199 -13.51 1.49 -26.24
CA VAL A 199 -14.90 1.85 -26.56
C VAL A 199 -15.64 2.22 -25.27
N GLY A 200 -15.89 3.50 -25.08
CA GLY A 200 -16.47 4.11 -23.89
C GLY A 200 -15.44 4.82 -23.02
N GLY A 201 -15.63 6.11 -22.80
CA GLY A 201 -14.79 7.00 -21.98
C GLY A 201 -15.34 7.21 -20.57
N GLY A 202 -16.01 6.21 -20.00
CA GLY A 202 -16.42 6.20 -18.59
C GLY A 202 -15.28 5.80 -17.63
N PRO A 203 -15.58 5.57 -16.34
CA PRO A 203 -14.58 5.17 -15.34
C PRO A 203 -13.73 3.97 -15.76
N ALA A 204 -14.35 2.92 -16.32
CA ALA A 204 -13.65 1.73 -16.79
C ALA A 204 -12.70 2.04 -17.95
N GLY A 205 -13.16 2.77 -18.97
CA GLY A 205 -12.35 3.11 -20.14
C GLY A 205 -11.22 4.10 -19.82
N LEU A 206 -11.46 5.11 -18.99
CA LEU A 206 -10.43 6.04 -18.53
C LEU A 206 -9.36 5.32 -17.68
N THR A 207 -9.79 4.34 -16.88
CA THR A 207 -8.86 3.47 -16.11
C THR A 207 -8.04 2.58 -17.01
N ALA A 208 -8.69 1.94 -18.00
CA ALA A 208 -7.98 1.13 -18.97
C ALA A 208 -6.93 1.97 -19.71
N ALA A 209 -7.31 3.18 -20.15
CA ALA A 209 -6.42 4.07 -20.86
C ALA A 209 -5.22 4.52 -20.02
N TYR A 210 -5.47 4.93 -18.78
CA TYR A 210 -4.43 5.37 -17.86
C TYR A 210 -3.38 4.27 -17.64
N PHE A 211 -3.79 3.05 -17.28
CA PHE A 211 -2.84 1.99 -16.97
C PHE A 211 -2.15 1.41 -18.22
N LEU A 212 -2.83 1.37 -19.37
CA LEU A 212 -2.20 0.99 -20.64
C LEU A 212 -1.15 2.02 -21.10
N ALA A 213 -1.43 3.31 -20.92
CA ALA A 213 -0.46 4.37 -21.20
C ALA A 213 0.75 4.31 -20.24
N VAL A 214 0.54 4.06 -18.93
CA VAL A 214 1.63 3.80 -17.98
C VAL A 214 2.51 2.63 -18.42
N LYS A 215 1.93 1.58 -19.03
CA LYS A 215 2.67 0.44 -19.59
C LYS A 215 3.35 0.74 -20.94
N GLY A 216 3.18 1.93 -21.51
CA GLY A 216 3.84 2.39 -22.75
C GLY A 216 3.08 2.07 -24.04
N HIS A 217 1.80 1.68 -23.95
CA HIS A 217 0.96 1.41 -25.12
C HIS A 217 0.38 2.71 -25.72
N ASP A 218 0.16 2.73 -27.02
CA ASP A 218 -0.54 3.82 -27.73
C ASP A 218 -2.05 3.61 -27.64
N VAL A 219 -2.77 4.54 -27.02
CA VAL A 219 -4.18 4.35 -26.64
C VAL A 219 -5.08 5.40 -27.26
N THR A 220 -6.18 4.95 -27.88
CA THR A 220 -7.26 5.81 -28.36
C THR A 220 -8.59 5.43 -27.73
N ILE A 221 -9.28 6.39 -27.10
CA ILE A 221 -10.63 6.21 -26.54
C ILE A 221 -11.67 6.79 -27.48
N TYR A 222 -12.71 6.02 -27.78
CA TYR A 222 -13.89 6.42 -28.55
C TYR A 222 -15.10 6.50 -27.63
N ASP A 223 -15.76 7.66 -27.56
CA ASP A 223 -16.97 7.86 -26.74
C ASP A 223 -18.08 8.51 -27.57
N MET A 224 -19.32 8.05 -27.40
CA MET A 224 -20.49 8.56 -28.11
C MET A 224 -20.89 9.97 -27.67
N MET A 225 -20.50 10.37 -26.46
CA MET A 225 -20.88 11.63 -25.85
C MET A 225 -19.93 12.76 -26.22
N PRO A 226 -20.34 14.03 -26.05
CA PRO A 226 -19.50 15.18 -26.39
C PRO A 226 -18.21 15.33 -25.58
N LYS A 227 -18.16 14.78 -24.36
CA LYS A 227 -16.99 14.79 -23.48
C LYS A 227 -16.87 13.45 -22.73
N MET A 228 -15.62 13.01 -22.50
CA MET A 228 -15.30 11.85 -21.67
C MET A 228 -15.80 11.98 -20.23
N GLY A 229 -16.00 10.87 -19.54
CA GLY A 229 -16.38 10.80 -18.12
C GLY A 229 -17.54 9.84 -17.85
N GLY A 230 -18.30 9.44 -18.88
CA GLY A 230 -19.44 8.52 -18.74
C GLY A 230 -20.40 8.95 -17.63
N MET A 231 -20.83 8.01 -16.78
CA MET A 231 -21.76 8.30 -15.68
C MET A 231 -21.24 9.31 -14.64
N LEU A 232 -19.92 9.48 -14.48
CA LEU A 232 -19.37 10.54 -13.61
C LEU A 232 -19.74 11.94 -14.15
N ARG A 233 -19.76 12.11 -15.47
CA ARG A 233 -20.17 13.37 -16.08
C ARG A 233 -21.68 13.49 -16.20
N TYR A 234 -22.33 12.45 -16.72
CA TYR A 234 -23.70 12.55 -17.23
C TYR A 234 -24.75 12.00 -16.26
N GLY A 235 -24.36 11.26 -15.24
CA GLY A 235 -25.26 10.75 -14.21
C GLY A 235 -25.17 11.54 -12.91
N ILE A 236 -23.95 11.82 -12.44
CA ILE A 236 -23.74 12.49 -11.15
C ILE A 236 -23.90 14.01 -11.31
N PRO A 237 -24.71 14.69 -10.47
CA PRO A 237 -24.90 16.14 -10.55
C PRO A 237 -23.65 16.97 -10.25
N GLU A 238 -23.64 18.22 -10.72
CA GLU A 238 -22.52 19.18 -10.54
C GLU A 238 -22.21 19.48 -9.07
N TYR A 239 -23.24 19.61 -8.23
CA TYR A 239 -23.08 19.91 -6.79
C TYR A 239 -22.37 18.80 -6.00
N ARG A 240 -22.37 17.58 -6.54
CA ARG A 240 -21.78 16.38 -5.91
C ARG A 240 -20.44 16.02 -6.55
N LEU A 241 -20.33 16.18 -7.87
CA LEU A 241 -19.08 16.03 -8.62
C LEU A 241 -18.95 17.16 -9.64
N PRO A 242 -18.19 18.21 -9.32
CA PRO A 242 -17.94 19.32 -10.24
C PRO A 242 -17.26 18.84 -11.51
N LYS A 243 -17.73 19.30 -12.68
CA LYS A 243 -17.17 18.85 -13.97
C LYS A 243 -15.78 19.39 -14.21
N ASP A 244 -15.40 20.50 -13.58
CA ASP A 244 -14.04 21.01 -13.60
C ASP A 244 -13.02 20.04 -12.96
N VAL A 245 -13.40 19.41 -11.84
CA VAL A 245 -12.57 18.37 -11.18
C VAL A 245 -12.37 17.19 -12.13
N LEU A 246 -13.45 16.73 -12.77
CA LEU A 246 -13.39 15.66 -13.75
C LEU A 246 -12.58 16.03 -14.99
N ASP A 247 -12.74 17.24 -15.53
CA ASP A 247 -11.99 17.74 -16.68
C ASP A 247 -10.48 17.80 -16.38
N LYS A 248 -10.09 18.22 -15.17
CA LYS A 248 -8.69 18.24 -14.73
C LYS A 248 -8.07 16.85 -14.70
N GLU A 249 -8.73 15.86 -14.08
CA GLU A 249 -8.19 14.50 -14.01
C GLU A 249 -8.16 13.80 -15.38
N ILE A 250 -9.16 14.03 -16.24
CA ILE A 250 -9.13 13.56 -17.63
C ILE A 250 -8.00 14.24 -18.41
N GLY A 251 -7.74 15.53 -18.15
CA GLY A 251 -6.62 16.25 -18.74
C GLY A 251 -5.26 15.67 -18.38
N VAL A 252 -5.10 15.04 -17.21
CA VAL A 252 -3.89 14.26 -16.87
C VAL A 252 -3.73 13.09 -17.83
N ILE A 253 -4.79 12.33 -18.08
CA ILE A 253 -4.80 11.17 -19.00
C ILE A 253 -4.47 11.62 -20.44
N GLU A 254 -5.02 12.75 -20.87
CA GLU A 254 -4.70 13.33 -22.19
C GLU A 254 -3.22 13.76 -22.27
N LYS A 255 -2.67 14.38 -21.23
CA LYS A 255 -1.25 14.74 -21.14
C LYS A 255 -0.30 13.54 -21.14
N MET A 256 -0.78 12.36 -20.77
CA MET A 256 -0.02 11.10 -20.88
C MET A 256 0.08 10.60 -22.33
N GLY A 257 -0.56 11.26 -23.29
CA GLY A 257 -0.54 10.91 -24.72
C GLY A 257 -1.74 10.10 -25.19
N VAL A 258 -2.74 9.88 -24.34
CA VAL A 258 -3.98 9.18 -24.72
C VAL A 258 -4.82 10.06 -25.66
N THR A 259 -5.22 9.48 -26.79
CA THR A 259 -6.05 10.19 -27.78
C THR A 259 -7.53 10.06 -27.43
N LEU A 260 -8.25 11.19 -27.31
CA LEU A 260 -9.67 11.24 -26.93
C LEU A 260 -10.57 11.56 -28.14
N MET A 261 -11.34 10.59 -28.62
CA MET A 261 -12.27 10.71 -29.75
C MET A 261 -13.73 10.79 -29.27
N ASN A 262 -14.19 12.00 -28.96
CA ASN A 262 -15.58 12.27 -28.57
C ASN A 262 -16.54 12.25 -29.78
N ASN A 263 -17.84 12.10 -29.52
CA ASN A 263 -18.91 12.01 -30.54
C ASN A 263 -18.69 10.89 -31.57
N LYS A 264 -18.19 9.74 -31.13
CA LYS A 264 -18.01 8.53 -31.94
C LYS A 264 -18.86 7.40 -31.39
N LYS A 265 -19.94 7.05 -32.11
CA LYS A 265 -20.88 6.01 -31.71
C LYS A 265 -20.56 4.68 -32.42
N ALA A 266 -20.41 3.62 -31.64
CA ALA A 266 -20.27 2.26 -32.17
C ALA A 266 -21.48 1.89 -33.04
N GLY A 267 -21.24 1.16 -34.14
CA GLY A 267 -22.24 0.82 -35.16
C GLY A 267 -22.59 1.94 -36.14
N THR A 268 -22.18 3.19 -35.87
CA THR A 268 -22.36 4.34 -36.78
C THR A 268 -21.03 4.83 -37.33
N ASP A 269 -20.10 5.21 -36.45
CA ASP A 269 -18.78 5.74 -36.82
C ASP A 269 -17.72 4.64 -36.99
N PHE A 270 -17.84 3.54 -36.23
CA PHE A 270 -16.92 2.41 -36.25
C PHE A 270 -17.61 1.11 -35.81
N THR A 271 -16.99 -0.04 -36.08
CA THR A 271 -17.39 -1.34 -35.51
C THR A 271 -16.25 -1.94 -34.70
N VAL A 272 -16.55 -2.87 -33.79
CA VAL A 272 -15.52 -3.53 -32.96
C VAL A 272 -14.56 -4.33 -33.84
N GLU A 273 -15.08 -5.08 -34.80
CA GLU A 273 -14.27 -5.82 -35.78
C GLU A 273 -13.45 -4.89 -36.68
N GLY A 274 -13.93 -3.67 -36.94
CA GLY A 274 -13.16 -2.62 -37.63
C GLY A 274 -11.95 -2.19 -36.80
N LEU A 275 -12.18 -1.83 -35.53
CA LEU A 275 -11.11 -1.46 -34.60
C LEU A 275 -10.09 -2.60 -34.41
N ARG A 276 -10.55 -3.85 -34.35
CA ARG A 276 -9.67 -5.03 -34.22
C ARG A 276 -8.69 -5.20 -35.39
N LYS A 277 -9.01 -4.68 -36.57
CA LYS A 277 -8.08 -4.71 -37.73
C LYS A 277 -7.00 -3.63 -37.65
N ASP A 278 -7.33 -2.51 -37.01
CA ASP A 278 -6.45 -1.36 -36.91
C ASP A 278 -5.63 -1.35 -35.62
N PHE A 279 -6.07 -2.04 -34.57
CA PHE A 279 -5.44 -2.05 -33.25
C PHE A 279 -5.04 -3.47 -32.83
N ASP A 280 -3.99 -3.59 -32.01
CA ASP A 280 -3.53 -4.88 -31.47
C ASP A 280 -4.53 -5.47 -30.46
N SER A 281 -5.30 -4.62 -29.79
CA SER A 281 -6.36 -5.04 -28.85
C SER A 281 -7.47 -3.99 -28.73
N VAL A 282 -8.65 -4.42 -28.31
CA VAL A 282 -9.82 -3.56 -28.07
C VAL A 282 -10.36 -3.80 -26.66
N PHE A 283 -10.64 -2.73 -25.92
CA PHE A 283 -11.36 -2.77 -24.65
C PHE A 283 -12.76 -2.16 -24.81
N VAL A 284 -13.78 -2.82 -24.25
CA VAL A 284 -15.17 -2.38 -24.32
C VAL A 284 -15.69 -2.09 -22.91
N GLY A 285 -15.96 -0.82 -22.63
CA GLY A 285 -16.40 -0.30 -21.34
C GLY A 285 -17.53 0.72 -21.47
N ILE A 286 -18.58 0.36 -22.21
CA ILE A 286 -19.65 1.30 -22.62
C ILE A 286 -20.56 1.76 -21.48
N GLY A 287 -20.56 1.09 -20.33
CA GLY A 287 -21.42 1.41 -19.19
C GLY A 287 -22.91 1.05 -19.38
N ALA A 288 -23.73 1.43 -18.40
CA ALA A 288 -25.16 1.15 -18.37
C ALA A 288 -26.00 2.42 -18.60
N TRP A 289 -26.42 2.66 -19.85
CA TRP A 289 -27.09 3.90 -20.27
C TRP A 289 -28.61 3.81 -20.37
N SER A 290 -29.21 2.62 -20.26
CA SER A 290 -30.67 2.47 -20.32
C SER A 290 -31.29 2.52 -18.92
N SER A 291 -32.47 3.15 -18.80
CA SER A 291 -33.24 3.14 -17.55
C SER A 291 -34.12 1.89 -17.49
N SER A 292 -34.27 1.31 -16.30
CA SER A 292 -35.15 0.16 -16.10
C SER A 292 -36.63 0.58 -16.14
N SER A 293 -37.48 -0.27 -16.73
CA SER A 293 -38.94 -0.08 -16.81
C SER A 293 -39.61 -0.24 -15.45
N MET A 294 -40.56 0.65 -15.15
CA MET A 294 -41.37 0.64 -13.92
C MET A 294 -42.37 -0.51 -13.91
N ARG A 295 -42.67 -1.05 -15.09
CA ARG A 295 -43.63 -2.14 -15.34
C ARG A 295 -45.04 -1.76 -14.90
N CYS A 296 -45.39 -0.49 -15.07
CA CYS A 296 -46.72 0.05 -14.78
C CYS A 296 -47.44 0.50 -16.05
N GLU A 297 -48.77 0.52 -16.01
CA GLU A 297 -49.57 1.02 -17.14
C GLU A 297 -49.30 2.52 -17.35
N GLY A 298 -49.02 2.95 -18.59
CA GLY A 298 -48.77 4.35 -18.93
C GLY A 298 -47.32 4.84 -18.75
N GLU A 299 -46.34 3.95 -18.58
CA GLU A 299 -44.93 4.34 -18.41
C GLU A 299 -44.29 5.02 -19.64
N GLU A 300 -44.86 4.85 -20.82
CA GLU A 300 -44.41 5.49 -22.08
C GLU A 300 -45.07 6.86 -22.33
N MET A 301 -45.83 7.39 -21.36
CA MET A 301 -46.56 8.65 -21.48
C MET A 301 -45.62 9.86 -21.46
N ASP A 302 -45.97 10.90 -22.21
CA ASP A 302 -45.25 12.17 -22.16
C ASP A 302 -45.35 12.79 -20.74
N GLY A 303 -44.20 13.21 -20.19
CA GLY A 303 -44.05 13.55 -18.77
C GLY A 303 -43.45 12.44 -17.90
N VAL A 304 -43.22 11.24 -18.44
CA VAL A 304 -42.43 10.18 -17.79
C VAL A 304 -41.02 10.17 -18.35
N TYR A 305 -40.03 10.32 -17.47
CA TYR A 305 -38.61 10.39 -17.81
C TYR A 305 -37.85 9.22 -17.19
N GLY A 306 -36.88 8.66 -17.92
CA GLY A 306 -35.88 7.79 -17.32
C GLY A 306 -34.91 8.62 -16.47
N GLY A 307 -34.54 8.14 -15.28
CA GLY A 307 -33.64 8.87 -14.37
C GLY A 307 -32.30 9.21 -15.00
N ILE A 308 -31.73 8.30 -15.79
CA ILE A 308 -30.47 8.56 -16.52
C ILE A 308 -30.67 9.63 -17.59
N ASP A 309 -31.79 9.58 -18.33
CA ASP A 309 -32.08 10.56 -19.39
C ASP A 309 -32.29 11.96 -18.79
N PHE A 310 -33.02 12.05 -17.68
CA PHE A 310 -33.24 13.29 -16.94
C PHE A 310 -31.92 13.89 -16.43
N LEU A 311 -31.09 13.10 -15.73
CA LEU A 311 -29.82 13.58 -15.20
C LEU A 311 -28.84 13.96 -16.32
N ARG A 312 -28.82 13.21 -17.42
CA ARG A 312 -28.02 13.55 -18.61
C ARG A 312 -28.45 14.88 -19.21
N LYS A 313 -29.76 15.10 -19.39
CA LYS A 313 -30.31 16.37 -19.88
C LYS A 313 -29.94 17.52 -18.96
N ALA A 314 -30.09 17.35 -17.65
CA ALA A 314 -29.68 18.34 -16.66
C ALA A 314 -28.17 18.65 -16.76
N ALA A 315 -27.32 17.64 -16.85
CA ALA A 315 -25.87 17.81 -17.01
C ALA A 315 -25.46 18.49 -18.33
N LEU A 316 -26.27 18.34 -19.38
CA LEU A 316 -26.07 19.01 -20.68
C LEU A 316 -26.72 20.39 -20.76
N ASN A 317 -27.37 20.86 -19.69
CA ASN A 317 -28.20 22.08 -19.67
C ASN A 317 -29.31 22.07 -20.73
N GLU A 318 -29.86 20.89 -21.02
CA GLU A 318 -31.03 20.73 -21.89
C GLU A 318 -32.33 20.99 -21.11
N PRO A 319 -33.36 21.61 -21.73
CA PRO A 319 -34.65 21.82 -21.07
C PRO A 319 -35.33 20.49 -20.69
N THR A 320 -35.67 20.32 -19.42
CA THR A 320 -36.28 19.08 -18.90
C THR A 320 -37.80 19.14 -18.74
N ASN A 321 -38.40 20.34 -18.66
CA ASN A 321 -39.86 20.58 -18.57
C ASN A 321 -40.58 19.73 -17.49
N ILE A 322 -39.99 19.62 -16.30
CA ILE A 322 -40.48 18.75 -15.21
C ILE A 322 -41.74 19.25 -14.48
N GLY A 323 -42.13 20.52 -14.64
CA GLY A 323 -43.26 21.11 -13.92
C GLY A 323 -42.97 21.36 -12.44
N ASN A 324 -44.03 21.56 -11.65
CA ASN A 324 -43.93 21.95 -10.24
C ASN A 324 -44.01 20.75 -9.29
N ARG A 325 -44.69 19.67 -9.70
CA ARG A 325 -44.90 18.45 -8.90
C ARG A 325 -44.23 17.25 -9.56
N VAL A 326 -43.16 16.74 -8.97
CA VAL A 326 -42.35 15.67 -9.57
C VAL A 326 -42.39 14.43 -8.67
N ALA A 327 -42.67 13.26 -9.24
CA ALA A 327 -42.47 11.99 -8.53
C ALA A 327 -41.22 11.27 -9.03
N VAL A 328 -40.27 11.02 -8.13
CA VAL A 328 -39.08 10.21 -8.40
C VAL A 328 -39.31 8.81 -7.85
N ILE A 329 -39.18 7.80 -8.69
CA ILE A 329 -39.42 6.40 -8.32
C ILE A 329 -38.09 5.71 -8.07
N GLY A 330 -37.86 5.24 -6.84
CA GLY A 330 -36.63 4.55 -6.46
C GLY A 330 -36.13 4.97 -5.07
N GLY A 331 -35.06 4.32 -4.62
CA GLY A 331 -34.46 4.61 -3.29
C GLY A 331 -32.94 4.56 -3.24
N GLY A 332 -32.27 4.47 -4.40
CA GLY A 332 -30.80 4.50 -4.48
C GLY A 332 -30.26 5.89 -4.80
N ASN A 333 -28.93 6.00 -4.90
CA ASN A 333 -28.25 7.28 -5.16
C ASN A 333 -28.75 7.99 -6.43
N THR A 334 -29.07 7.27 -7.51
CA THR A 334 -29.68 7.89 -8.72
C THR A 334 -31.02 8.56 -8.42
N ALA A 335 -31.82 8.00 -7.49
CA ALA A 335 -33.10 8.58 -7.10
C ALA A 335 -32.89 9.83 -6.23
N MET A 336 -31.91 9.81 -5.31
CA MET A 336 -31.54 11.00 -4.53
C MET A 336 -31.05 12.12 -5.47
N ASP A 337 -30.13 11.81 -6.37
CA ASP A 337 -29.59 12.75 -7.36
C ASP A 337 -30.70 13.38 -8.20
N ALA A 338 -31.64 12.55 -8.70
CA ALA A 338 -32.76 13.02 -9.48
C ALA A 338 -33.71 13.93 -8.68
N ALA A 339 -34.04 13.55 -7.44
CA ALA A 339 -34.95 14.33 -6.59
C ALA A 339 -34.33 15.69 -6.23
N ARG A 340 -33.08 15.71 -5.78
CA ARG A 340 -32.34 16.92 -5.41
C ARG A 340 -32.07 17.82 -6.62
N THR A 341 -31.87 17.24 -7.80
CA THR A 341 -31.76 18.00 -9.05
C THR A 341 -33.11 18.61 -9.44
N ALA A 342 -34.22 17.89 -9.28
CA ALA A 342 -35.56 18.42 -9.55
C ALA A 342 -35.89 19.64 -8.65
N VAL A 343 -35.52 19.58 -7.37
CA VAL A 343 -35.63 20.73 -6.44
C VAL A 343 -34.88 21.95 -6.99
N ARG A 344 -33.60 21.76 -7.39
CA ARG A 344 -32.75 22.85 -7.93
C ARG A 344 -33.23 23.40 -9.27
N LEU A 345 -33.93 22.59 -10.06
CA LEU A 345 -34.56 23.03 -11.31
C LEU A 345 -35.90 23.77 -11.08
N GLY A 346 -36.31 23.96 -9.83
CA GLY A 346 -37.44 24.81 -9.45
C GLY A 346 -38.74 24.06 -9.18
N ALA A 347 -38.72 22.72 -9.03
CA ALA A 347 -39.91 21.98 -8.61
C ALA A 347 -40.34 22.41 -7.20
N GLU A 348 -41.60 22.85 -7.06
CA GLU A 348 -42.17 23.26 -5.76
C GLU A 348 -42.37 22.05 -4.83
N LYS A 349 -42.66 20.89 -5.40
CA LYS A 349 -42.95 19.66 -4.65
C LYS A 349 -42.32 18.45 -5.32
N VAL A 350 -41.45 17.75 -4.60
CA VAL A 350 -40.78 16.55 -5.09
C VAL A 350 -41.11 15.39 -4.16
N TYR A 351 -41.74 14.35 -4.71
CA TYR A 351 -42.08 13.11 -4.03
C TYR A 351 -41.05 12.05 -4.37
N LEU A 352 -40.51 11.37 -3.37
CA LEU A 352 -39.68 10.19 -3.58
C LEU A 352 -40.48 8.93 -3.20
N VAL A 353 -40.90 8.18 -4.21
CA VAL A 353 -41.75 6.99 -4.04
C VAL A 353 -40.87 5.74 -3.99
N TYR A 354 -40.89 5.06 -2.85
CA TYR A 354 -40.09 3.85 -2.61
C TYR A 354 -40.93 2.70 -2.08
N ARG A 355 -40.76 1.53 -2.69
CA ARG A 355 -41.56 0.32 -2.39
C ARG A 355 -41.23 -0.37 -1.06
N ARG A 356 -40.21 0.10 -0.33
CA ARG A 356 -39.80 -0.42 0.99
C ARG A 356 -39.74 0.73 2.00
N THR A 357 -39.21 0.48 3.20
CA THR A 357 -39.00 1.53 4.20
C THR A 357 -37.63 2.18 4.05
N GLU A 358 -37.38 3.24 4.83
CA GLU A 358 -36.09 3.93 4.90
C GLU A 358 -34.93 2.99 5.22
N ALA A 359 -35.15 2.02 6.13
CA ALA A 359 -34.12 1.06 6.54
C ALA A 359 -33.62 0.14 5.42
N GLU A 360 -34.39 -0.03 4.34
CA GLU A 360 -33.97 -0.80 3.17
C GLU A 360 -33.57 0.07 1.98
N MET A 361 -33.40 1.39 2.15
CA MET A 361 -32.91 2.27 1.09
C MET A 361 -31.44 1.98 0.79
N PRO A 362 -31.07 1.79 -0.50
CA PRO A 362 -29.67 1.60 -0.89
C PRO A 362 -28.89 2.92 -1.09
N ALA A 363 -29.49 4.09 -0.82
CA ALA A 363 -28.79 5.37 -0.87
C ALA A 363 -28.00 5.60 0.44
N GLU A 364 -26.92 6.39 0.36
CA GLU A 364 -26.15 6.77 1.54
C GLU A 364 -27.00 7.59 2.51
N GLU A 365 -26.82 7.39 3.82
CA GLU A 365 -27.63 8.07 4.85
C GLU A 365 -27.55 9.59 4.72
N VAL A 366 -26.36 10.13 4.44
CA VAL A 366 -26.14 11.56 4.22
C VAL A 366 -26.99 12.09 3.07
N GLU A 367 -27.12 11.35 1.96
CA GLU A 367 -27.92 11.77 0.80
C GLU A 367 -29.42 11.81 1.13
N ILE A 368 -29.90 10.88 1.97
CA ILE A 368 -31.28 10.82 2.43
C ILE A 368 -31.59 12.02 3.34
N VAL A 369 -30.69 12.31 4.29
CA VAL A 369 -30.81 13.45 5.20
C VAL A 369 -30.81 14.76 4.42
N GLU A 370 -29.84 14.96 3.52
CA GLU A 370 -29.74 16.18 2.72
C GLU A 370 -30.95 16.37 1.79
N ALA A 371 -31.45 15.30 1.15
CA ALA A 371 -32.66 15.39 0.32
C ALA A 371 -33.89 15.81 1.15
N ARG A 372 -34.02 15.32 2.39
CA ARG A 372 -35.11 15.70 3.30
C ARG A 372 -35.01 17.15 3.75
N GLU A 373 -33.81 17.61 4.13
CA GLU A 373 -33.54 19.03 4.43
C GLU A 373 -33.84 19.93 3.22
N GLU A 374 -33.60 19.41 2.01
CA GLU A 374 -33.90 20.08 0.76
C GLU A 374 -35.42 20.15 0.44
N GLY A 375 -36.27 19.43 1.17
CA GLY A 375 -37.73 19.46 1.05
C GLY A 375 -38.34 18.32 0.21
N VAL A 376 -37.58 17.25 -0.04
CA VAL A 376 -38.12 16.04 -0.70
C VAL A 376 -39.06 15.29 0.25
N GLU A 377 -40.27 15.01 -0.20
CA GLU A 377 -41.29 14.25 0.54
C GLU A 377 -41.16 12.74 0.24
N PHE A 378 -40.79 11.95 1.24
CA PHE A 378 -40.62 10.50 1.10
C PHE A 378 -41.96 9.77 1.25
N VAL A 379 -42.33 8.99 0.24
CA VAL A 379 -43.51 8.12 0.20
C VAL A 379 -43.04 6.67 0.22
N PHE A 380 -42.90 6.12 1.42
CA PHE A 380 -42.48 4.74 1.65
C PHE A 380 -43.60 3.74 1.44
N LEU A 381 -43.22 2.47 1.30
CA LEU A 381 -44.15 1.36 1.11
C LEU A 381 -45.13 1.59 -0.05
N ALA A 382 -44.66 2.24 -1.11
CA ALA A 382 -45.46 2.58 -2.27
C ALA A 382 -44.76 2.15 -3.57
N SER A 383 -45.49 1.49 -4.47
CA SER A 383 -44.99 1.09 -5.79
C SER A 383 -45.85 1.68 -6.90
N PRO A 384 -45.28 2.21 -8.00
CA PRO A 384 -46.09 2.71 -9.11
C PRO A 384 -46.96 1.60 -9.69
N LYS A 385 -48.25 1.88 -9.89
CA LYS A 385 -49.24 0.95 -10.44
C LYS A 385 -49.75 1.41 -11.81
N LYS A 386 -50.10 2.69 -11.94
CA LYS A 386 -50.62 3.28 -13.18
C LYS A 386 -50.35 4.78 -13.27
N VAL A 387 -49.93 5.24 -14.44
CA VAL A 387 -49.83 6.66 -14.80
C VAL A 387 -51.14 7.09 -15.46
N ILE A 388 -51.74 8.18 -14.97
CA ILE A 388 -53.02 8.71 -15.45
C ILE A 388 -52.77 10.02 -16.20
N ALA A 389 -53.27 10.10 -17.43
CA ALA A 389 -53.15 11.26 -18.29
C ALA A 389 -54.07 12.41 -17.83
N GLY A 390 -53.58 13.64 -18.00
CA GLY A 390 -54.37 14.88 -17.93
C GLY A 390 -55.14 15.15 -19.22
N GLU A 391 -55.82 16.28 -19.26
CA GLU A 391 -56.61 16.71 -20.43
C GLU A 391 -55.76 16.95 -21.70
N ASP A 392 -54.47 17.22 -21.53
CA ASP A 392 -53.49 17.44 -22.59
C ASP A 392 -52.80 16.14 -23.08
N GLY A 393 -53.12 15.00 -22.47
CA GLY A 393 -52.51 13.70 -22.77
C GLY A 393 -51.15 13.45 -22.10
N ARG A 394 -50.68 14.37 -21.24
CA ARG A 394 -49.45 14.20 -20.44
C ARG A 394 -49.73 13.58 -19.08
N ALA A 395 -48.70 13.07 -18.42
CA ALA A 395 -48.79 12.53 -17.06
C ALA A 395 -49.29 13.61 -16.08
N ALA A 396 -50.40 13.33 -15.38
CA ALA A 396 -51.02 14.27 -14.43
C ALA A 396 -51.23 13.67 -13.03
N LYS A 397 -51.33 12.34 -12.93
CA LYS A 397 -51.45 11.63 -11.66
C LYS A 397 -50.72 10.29 -11.71
N LEU A 398 -50.19 9.87 -10.57
CA LEU A 398 -49.59 8.56 -10.36
C LEU A 398 -50.43 7.79 -9.34
N GLU A 399 -51.04 6.69 -9.78
CA GLU A 399 -51.64 5.70 -8.87
C GLU A 399 -50.52 4.82 -8.31
N VAL A 400 -50.40 4.80 -6.99
CA VAL A 400 -49.44 3.98 -6.25
C VAL A 400 -50.16 2.87 -5.51
N GLN A 401 -49.58 1.68 -5.55
CA GLN A 401 -49.99 0.53 -4.77
C GLN A 401 -49.31 0.58 -3.40
N ASN A 402 -50.10 0.56 -2.33
CA ASN A 402 -49.58 0.45 -0.97
C ASN A 402 -49.05 -0.96 -0.73
N MET A 403 -47.91 -1.05 -0.05
CA MET A 403 -47.12 -2.25 0.15
C MET A 403 -46.95 -2.55 1.64
N GLU A 404 -46.71 -3.80 1.97
CA GLU A 404 -46.19 -4.24 3.27
C GLU A 404 -44.90 -5.03 3.09
N LEU A 405 -44.10 -5.15 4.14
CA LEU A 405 -42.85 -5.91 4.09
C LEU A 405 -43.10 -7.39 4.43
N GLY A 406 -42.82 -8.28 3.48
CA GLY A 406 -42.71 -9.72 3.70
C GLY A 406 -41.33 -10.14 4.24
N GLU A 407 -41.01 -11.42 4.08
CA GLU A 407 -39.72 -11.99 4.47
C GLU A 407 -38.55 -11.39 3.66
N PRO A 408 -37.34 -11.33 4.23
CA PRO A 408 -36.11 -11.01 3.51
C PRO A 408 -35.91 -11.84 2.23
N ASP A 409 -35.46 -11.18 1.15
CA ASP A 409 -34.96 -11.83 -0.05
C ASP A 409 -33.50 -12.31 0.13
N ALA A 410 -32.94 -12.94 -0.91
CA ALA A 410 -31.56 -13.45 -0.89
C ALA A 410 -30.49 -12.35 -0.72
N SER A 411 -30.85 -11.06 -0.91
CA SER A 411 -29.98 -9.92 -0.61
C SER A 411 -30.15 -9.39 0.82
N GLY A 412 -30.92 -10.09 1.67
CA GLY A 412 -31.23 -9.67 3.04
C GLY A 412 -32.33 -8.60 3.14
N ARG A 413 -32.79 -8.04 2.02
CA ARG A 413 -33.80 -6.97 2.01
C ARG A 413 -35.20 -7.55 2.01
N ARG A 414 -36.10 -6.99 2.82
CA ARG A 414 -37.50 -7.46 2.88
C ARG A 414 -38.22 -7.30 1.54
N ARG A 415 -38.96 -8.34 1.16
CA ARG A 415 -39.74 -8.36 -0.08
C ARG A 415 -40.96 -7.46 0.08
N PRO A 416 -41.20 -6.50 -0.83
CA PRO A 416 -42.41 -5.71 -0.79
C PRO A 416 -43.58 -6.53 -1.35
N LEU A 417 -44.67 -6.64 -0.58
CA LEU A 417 -45.91 -7.33 -0.96
C LEU A 417 -47.04 -6.31 -1.09
N PRO A 418 -47.87 -6.37 -2.15
CA PRO A 418 -48.97 -5.43 -2.33
C PRO A 418 -50.10 -5.71 -1.32
N ILE A 419 -50.64 -4.65 -0.73
CA ILE A 419 -51.86 -4.73 0.09
C ILE A 419 -53.06 -4.70 -0.86
N GLU A 420 -53.76 -5.83 -1.01
CA GLU A 420 -54.83 -5.96 -1.99
C GLU A 420 -55.92 -4.89 -1.84
N GLY A 421 -56.19 -4.15 -2.92
CA GLY A 421 -57.23 -3.13 -2.99
C GLY A 421 -56.84 -1.76 -2.42
N ASP A 422 -55.67 -1.64 -1.80
CA ASP A 422 -55.18 -0.41 -1.19
C ASP A 422 -54.32 0.40 -2.18
N VAL A 423 -54.89 1.46 -2.74
CA VAL A 423 -54.24 2.33 -3.73
C VAL A 423 -54.44 3.79 -3.39
N ASP A 424 -53.37 4.56 -3.52
CA ASP A 424 -53.39 6.00 -3.38
C ASP A 424 -53.07 6.68 -4.71
N THR A 425 -53.42 7.96 -4.83
CA THR A 425 -53.15 8.77 -6.03
C THR A 425 -52.38 10.01 -5.66
N ILE A 426 -51.25 10.23 -6.33
CA ILE A 426 -50.39 11.41 -6.17
C ILE A 426 -50.56 12.30 -7.39
N GLU A 427 -50.87 13.58 -7.19
CA GLU A 427 -50.91 14.55 -8.30
C GLU A 427 -49.49 14.98 -8.69
N ILE A 428 -49.17 14.85 -9.97
CA ILE A 428 -47.83 15.10 -10.51
C ILE A 428 -47.92 15.77 -11.87
N ASP A 429 -46.85 16.44 -12.27
CA ASP A 429 -46.68 17.00 -13.62
C ASP A 429 -45.61 16.19 -14.39
N SER A 430 -44.73 15.48 -13.66
CA SER A 430 -43.79 14.54 -14.24
C SER A 430 -43.41 13.39 -13.30
N ILE A 431 -42.91 12.31 -13.89
CA ILE A 431 -42.39 11.12 -13.20
C ILE A 431 -40.95 10.87 -13.65
N ILE A 432 -40.05 10.56 -12.73
CA ILE A 432 -38.66 10.20 -13.02
C ILE A 432 -38.39 8.78 -12.51
N SER A 433 -38.20 7.83 -13.42
CA SER A 433 -37.93 6.42 -13.11
C SER A 433 -36.46 6.19 -12.80
N ALA A 434 -36.11 6.03 -11.52
CA ALA A 434 -34.74 5.82 -11.03
C ALA A 434 -34.57 4.45 -10.33
N ILE A 435 -35.13 3.40 -10.93
CA ILE A 435 -35.22 2.03 -10.36
C ILE A 435 -34.13 1.06 -10.84
N GLY A 436 -33.14 1.53 -11.60
CA GLY A 436 -32.02 0.71 -12.07
C GLY A 436 -31.52 1.12 -13.46
N GLN A 437 -30.32 0.66 -13.79
CA GLN A 437 -29.64 0.92 -15.05
C GLN A 437 -29.40 -0.38 -15.81
N GLY A 438 -29.38 -0.31 -17.14
CA GLY A 438 -29.14 -1.43 -18.03
C GLY A 438 -28.10 -1.12 -19.11
N CYS A 439 -27.52 -2.17 -19.66
CA CYS A 439 -26.66 -2.08 -20.84
C CYS A 439 -27.50 -1.73 -22.08
N ASN A 440 -26.97 -0.87 -22.95
CA ASN A 440 -27.51 -0.69 -24.30
C ASN A 440 -26.48 -1.20 -25.32
N PRO A 441 -26.63 -2.43 -25.84
CA PRO A 441 -25.68 -3.04 -26.76
C PRO A 441 -25.86 -2.59 -28.23
N GLU A 442 -26.67 -1.56 -28.50
CA GLU A 442 -26.87 -1.03 -29.85
C GLU A 442 -25.51 -0.68 -30.50
N GLY A 443 -25.27 -1.23 -31.70
CA GLY A 443 -24.01 -1.05 -32.43
C GLY A 443 -22.91 -2.05 -32.10
N LEU A 444 -23.14 -3.00 -31.18
CA LEU A 444 -22.20 -4.06 -30.78
C LEU A 444 -22.72 -5.48 -31.12
N SER A 445 -23.38 -5.65 -32.26
CA SER A 445 -24.00 -6.92 -32.66
C SER A 445 -23.03 -8.10 -32.82
N GLU A 446 -21.73 -7.82 -32.87
CA GLU A 446 -20.65 -8.80 -33.02
C GLU A 446 -20.29 -9.48 -31.68
N LEU A 447 -20.70 -8.90 -30.55
CA LEU A 447 -20.41 -9.40 -29.21
C LEU A 447 -21.57 -10.27 -28.70
N THR A 448 -21.23 -11.40 -28.08
CA THR A 448 -22.23 -12.23 -27.40
C THR A 448 -22.75 -11.52 -26.15
N LEU A 449 -24.07 -11.57 -25.96
CA LEU A 449 -24.73 -11.01 -24.78
C LEU A 449 -25.14 -12.12 -23.82
N THR A 450 -25.02 -11.84 -22.52
CA THR A 450 -25.59 -12.66 -21.46
C THR A 450 -27.11 -12.68 -21.53
N LYS A 451 -27.75 -13.58 -20.77
CA LYS A 451 -29.22 -13.63 -20.62
C LYS A 451 -29.84 -12.33 -20.09
N LYS A 452 -29.04 -11.46 -19.45
CA LYS A 452 -29.47 -10.15 -18.92
C LYS A 452 -29.31 -9.01 -19.93
N GLY A 453 -28.81 -9.29 -21.15
CA GLY A 453 -28.55 -8.27 -22.17
C GLY A 453 -27.27 -7.46 -21.94
N THR A 454 -26.38 -7.92 -21.06
CA THR A 454 -25.02 -7.36 -20.87
C THR A 454 -24.01 -8.10 -21.73
N ILE A 455 -22.81 -7.55 -21.94
CA ILE A 455 -21.74 -8.16 -22.74
C ILE A 455 -21.17 -9.36 -21.97
N GLU A 456 -21.07 -10.51 -22.62
CA GLU A 456 -20.44 -11.71 -22.07
C GLU A 456 -18.92 -11.64 -22.22
N ALA A 457 -18.22 -11.80 -21.10
CA ALA A 457 -16.76 -11.90 -21.04
C ALA A 457 -16.35 -12.99 -20.05
N ASP A 458 -15.21 -13.65 -20.27
CA ASP A 458 -14.68 -14.63 -19.32
C ASP A 458 -14.25 -13.95 -18.00
N GLU A 459 -14.55 -14.56 -16.85
CA GLU A 459 -14.35 -13.92 -15.55
C GLU A 459 -12.88 -13.80 -15.13
N ALA A 460 -12.02 -14.68 -15.65
CA ALA A 460 -10.59 -14.67 -15.32
C ALA A 460 -9.79 -13.87 -16.35
N THR A 461 -10.15 -13.95 -17.62
CA THR A 461 -9.40 -13.32 -18.72
C THR A 461 -10.02 -12.02 -19.23
N PHE A 462 -11.27 -11.71 -18.88
CA PHE A 462 -12.04 -10.57 -19.37
C PHE A 462 -12.23 -10.56 -20.90
N MET A 463 -11.86 -11.63 -21.60
CA MET A 463 -11.97 -11.74 -23.04
C MET A 463 -13.40 -12.06 -23.44
N THR A 464 -13.87 -11.43 -24.51
CA THR A 464 -15.19 -11.67 -25.09
C THR A 464 -15.15 -12.89 -26.03
N ASN A 465 -16.23 -13.12 -26.79
CA ASN A 465 -16.23 -14.11 -27.88
C ASN A 465 -15.27 -13.78 -29.03
N LEU A 466 -14.74 -12.56 -29.10
CA LEU A 466 -13.78 -12.12 -30.11
C LEU A 466 -12.36 -12.08 -29.52
N ASP A 467 -11.43 -12.78 -30.16
CA ASP A 467 -10.02 -12.80 -29.77
C ASP A 467 -9.38 -11.40 -29.84
N GLY A 468 -8.68 -11.01 -28.78
CA GLY A 468 -8.09 -9.67 -28.63
C GLY A 468 -9.06 -8.57 -28.21
N VAL A 469 -10.35 -8.90 -27.98
CA VAL A 469 -11.38 -7.97 -27.49
C VAL A 469 -11.79 -8.32 -26.07
N PHE A 470 -11.62 -7.35 -25.17
CA PHE A 470 -11.87 -7.48 -23.74
C PHE A 470 -13.01 -6.57 -23.31
N ALA A 471 -13.73 -6.93 -22.25
CA ALA A 471 -14.80 -6.09 -21.71
C ALA A 471 -14.78 -6.09 -20.17
N ALA A 472 -14.95 -4.90 -19.57
CA ALA A 472 -15.08 -4.74 -18.12
C ALA A 472 -15.96 -3.53 -17.74
N GLY A 473 -16.37 -3.47 -16.47
CA GLY A 473 -17.27 -2.45 -15.92
C GLY A 473 -18.76 -2.76 -16.07
N ASP A 474 -19.60 -1.74 -15.91
CA ASP A 474 -21.06 -1.88 -15.72
C ASP A 474 -21.81 -2.58 -16.87
N ALA A 475 -21.22 -2.64 -18.06
CA ALA A 475 -21.83 -3.26 -19.24
C ALA A 475 -21.63 -4.78 -19.35
N THR A 476 -20.96 -5.41 -18.38
CA THR A 476 -20.51 -6.82 -18.46
C THR A 476 -21.28 -7.77 -17.53
N ASN A 477 -20.74 -8.96 -17.25
CA ASN A 477 -21.38 -10.04 -16.48
C ASN A 477 -22.00 -9.57 -15.15
N LYS A 478 -21.31 -8.71 -14.41
CA LYS A 478 -21.75 -8.23 -13.09
C LYS A 478 -22.86 -7.17 -13.16
N GLY A 479 -22.99 -6.49 -14.30
CA GLY A 479 -23.94 -5.39 -14.50
C GLY A 479 -23.56 -4.11 -13.76
N ALA A 480 -24.48 -3.15 -13.75
CA ALA A 480 -24.27 -1.82 -13.18
C ALA A 480 -23.97 -1.85 -11.68
N ASN A 481 -22.90 -1.14 -11.27
CA ASN A 481 -22.48 -1.05 -9.88
C ASN A 481 -21.86 0.34 -9.61
N ILE A 482 -21.12 0.46 -8.52
CA ILE A 482 -20.46 1.69 -8.06
C ILE A 482 -19.22 1.98 -8.92
N ALA A 483 -18.87 3.26 -9.12
CA ALA A 483 -17.78 3.65 -10.02
C ALA A 483 -16.43 2.99 -9.68
N ILE A 484 -16.12 2.79 -8.40
CA ILE A 484 -14.88 2.12 -7.96
C ILE A 484 -14.83 0.64 -8.35
N GLN A 485 -15.99 -0.03 -8.51
CA GLN A 485 -16.06 -1.40 -9.03
C GLN A 485 -15.66 -1.45 -10.51
N ALA A 486 -16.16 -0.53 -11.32
CA ALA A 486 -15.80 -0.43 -12.74
C ALA A 486 -14.30 -0.15 -12.93
N ILE A 487 -13.71 0.65 -12.06
CA ILE A 487 -12.26 0.91 -12.02
C ILE A 487 -11.48 -0.37 -11.65
N GLY A 488 -11.92 -1.06 -10.60
CA GLY A 488 -11.31 -2.33 -10.18
C GLY A 488 -11.35 -3.40 -11.27
N ASP A 489 -12.50 -3.60 -11.92
CA ASP A 489 -12.64 -4.57 -13.02
C ASP A 489 -11.78 -4.18 -14.24
N ALA A 490 -11.72 -2.88 -14.59
CA ALA A 490 -10.87 -2.41 -15.68
C ALA A 490 -9.38 -2.64 -15.39
N LYS A 491 -8.93 -2.38 -14.16
CA LYS A 491 -7.53 -2.62 -13.77
C LYS A 491 -7.15 -4.10 -13.93
N LYS A 492 -8.02 -5.01 -13.50
CA LYS A 492 -7.83 -6.46 -13.66
C LYS A 492 -7.75 -6.85 -15.14
N ALA A 493 -8.64 -6.31 -15.96
CA ALA A 493 -8.62 -6.53 -17.40
C ALA A 493 -7.34 -6.03 -18.08
N VAL A 494 -6.82 -4.85 -17.69
CA VAL A 494 -5.58 -4.29 -18.26
C VAL A 494 -4.37 -5.19 -18.06
N GLU A 495 -4.22 -5.81 -16.88
CA GLU A 495 -3.10 -6.73 -16.64
C GLU A 495 -3.17 -7.96 -17.57
N VAL A 496 -4.38 -8.47 -17.80
CA VAL A 496 -4.59 -9.59 -18.73
C VAL A 496 -4.33 -9.15 -20.18
N MET A 497 -4.85 -7.99 -20.59
CA MET A 497 -4.63 -7.40 -21.91
C MET A 497 -3.15 -7.15 -22.21
N ASP A 498 -2.41 -6.65 -21.24
CA ASP A 498 -0.98 -6.42 -21.37
C ASP A 498 -0.22 -7.74 -21.56
N SER A 499 -0.55 -8.78 -20.77
CA SER A 499 0.03 -10.10 -20.96
C SER A 499 -0.25 -10.65 -22.38
N TYR A 500 -1.49 -10.46 -22.87
CA TYR A 500 -1.95 -10.88 -24.20
C TYR A 500 -1.11 -10.25 -25.30
N MET A 501 -0.95 -8.92 -25.25
CA MET A 501 -0.18 -8.18 -26.25
C MET A 501 1.31 -8.52 -26.21
N ASN A 502 1.82 -8.98 -25.07
CA ASN A 502 3.16 -9.52 -24.88
C ASN A 502 3.31 -11.00 -25.29
N GLY A 503 2.26 -11.62 -25.83
CA GLY A 503 2.28 -12.98 -26.41
C GLY A 503 1.93 -14.10 -25.44
N SER A 504 1.36 -13.79 -24.26
CA SER A 504 0.95 -14.77 -23.25
C SER A 504 -0.48 -14.51 -22.79
N MET A 505 -1.25 -15.52 -22.43
CA MET A 505 -2.55 -15.30 -21.79
C MET A 505 -2.44 -15.69 -20.32
N ILE A 506 -2.23 -14.71 -19.44
CA ILE A 506 -2.17 -14.92 -18.00
C ILE A 506 -3.53 -14.49 -17.42
N PRO A 507 -4.42 -15.43 -17.04
CA PRO A 507 -5.69 -15.09 -16.43
C PRO A 507 -5.47 -14.39 -15.08
N PHE A 508 -6.33 -13.43 -14.77
CA PHE A 508 -6.36 -12.82 -13.46
C PHE A 508 -6.74 -13.86 -12.41
N LYS A 509 -6.04 -13.83 -11.28
CA LYS A 509 -6.27 -14.70 -10.14
C LYS A 509 -6.23 -13.89 -8.85
N GLU A 510 -7.27 -14.06 -8.04
CA GLU A 510 -7.28 -13.47 -6.70
C GLU A 510 -6.21 -14.13 -5.82
N LYS A 511 -5.51 -13.29 -5.06
CA LYS A 511 -4.46 -13.74 -4.14
C LYS A 511 -5.08 -14.29 -2.86
N TYR A 512 -4.46 -15.32 -2.30
CA TYR A 512 -4.78 -15.81 -0.97
C TYR A 512 -4.23 -14.84 0.07
N HIS A 513 -5.11 -14.38 0.96
CA HIS A 513 -4.78 -13.57 2.14
C HIS A 513 -5.16 -14.34 3.40
N VAL A 514 -4.35 -14.20 4.44
CA VAL A 514 -4.78 -14.51 5.80
C VAL A 514 -5.55 -13.29 6.30
N GLU A 515 -6.75 -13.52 6.82
CA GLU A 515 -7.71 -12.51 7.24
C GLU A 515 -8.23 -12.88 8.63
N ARG A 516 -8.52 -11.86 9.46
CA ARG A 516 -9.13 -12.03 10.78
C ARG A 516 -10.53 -11.44 10.83
N ASP A 517 -11.48 -12.25 11.27
CA ASP A 517 -12.86 -11.92 11.54
C ASP A 517 -13.26 -12.11 13.03
N ASP A 518 -12.30 -12.51 13.87
CA ASP A 518 -12.48 -12.88 15.28
C ASP A 518 -12.29 -11.72 16.28
N LEU A 519 -12.04 -10.51 15.78
CA LEU A 519 -11.74 -9.33 16.61
C LEU A 519 -13.00 -8.59 17.08
N THR A 520 -12.94 -8.06 18.29
CA THR A 520 -14.05 -7.41 19.02
C THR A 520 -13.63 -6.05 19.59
N GLU A 521 -14.57 -5.34 20.23
CA GLU A 521 -14.27 -4.08 20.94
C GLU A 521 -13.25 -4.27 22.09
N GLU A 522 -13.22 -5.46 22.71
CA GLU A 522 -12.30 -5.77 23.82
C GLU A 522 -10.83 -5.76 23.37
N ASP A 523 -10.56 -6.23 22.15
CA ASP A 523 -9.22 -6.26 21.54
C ASP A 523 -8.63 -4.86 21.32
N TYR A 524 -9.48 -3.82 21.32
CA TYR A 524 -9.08 -2.42 21.12
C TYR A 524 -9.42 -1.53 22.33
N ALA A 525 -9.70 -2.11 23.49
CA ALA A 525 -10.05 -1.36 24.69
C ALA A 525 -8.93 -0.43 25.18
N ASP A 526 -7.68 -0.67 24.79
CA ASP A 526 -6.51 0.17 25.08
C ASP A 526 -6.42 1.42 24.18
N ARG A 527 -7.24 1.51 23.13
CA ARG A 527 -7.19 2.59 22.14
C ARG A 527 -8.02 3.79 22.59
N GLU A 528 -7.43 4.97 22.47
CA GLU A 528 -8.10 6.23 22.75
C GLU A 528 -9.24 6.50 21.75
N LYS A 529 -10.39 6.93 22.26
CA LYS A 529 -11.54 7.41 21.46
C LYS A 529 -11.34 8.87 21.08
N ILE A 530 -11.33 9.16 19.78
CA ILE A 530 -11.12 10.46 19.15
C ILE A 530 -12.24 10.67 18.12
N SER A 531 -13.13 11.64 18.34
CA SER A 531 -14.25 11.90 17.41
C SER A 531 -13.80 12.13 15.96
N ARG A 532 -14.56 11.58 15.00
CA ARG A 532 -14.39 11.86 13.57
C ARG A 532 -14.72 13.33 13.30
N GLY A 533 -13.84 14.02 12.59
CA GLY A 533 -14.12 15.40 12.17
C GLY A 533 -15.33 15.45 11.22
N THR A 534 -16.22 16.41 11.41
CA THR A 534 -17.36 16.63 10.49
C THR A 534 -16.91 17.42 9.26
N MET A 535 -17.35 17.01 8.07
CA MET A 535 -17.07 17.76 6.84
C MET A 535 -17.91 19.04 6.81
N SER A 536 -17.26 20.18 6.63
CA SER A 536 -17.97 21.44 6.42
C SER A 536 -18.72 21.41 5.08
N HIS A 537 -19.97 21.85 5.11
CA HIS A 537 -20.85 21.81 3.96
C HIS A 537 -21.83 23.00 3.95
N LEU A 538 -22.42 23.29 2.79
CA LEU A 538 -23.37 24.41 2.60
C LEU A 538 -24.65 24.22 3.41
N SER A 539 -25.38 25.30 3.73
CA SER A 539 -26.67 25.19 4.43
C SER A 539 -27.76 24.63 3.50
N PRO A 540 -28.83 24.01 4.04
CA PRO A 540 -29.96 23.53 3.24
C PRO A 540 -30.59 24.59 2.33
N GLU A 541 -30.65 25.85 2.79
CA GLU A 541 -31.20 26.99 2.04
C GLU A 541 -30.32 27.34 0.83
N GLU A 542 -28.99 27.31 1.00
CA GLU A 542 -28.03 27.53 -0.08
C GLU A 542 -28.11 26.40 -1.11
N ARG A 543 -28.09 25.14 -0.65
CA ARG A 543 -28.11 23.93 -1.49
C ARG A 543 -29.29 23.90 -2.46
N LYS A 544 -30.48 24.37 -2.06
CA LYS A 544 -31.70 24.37 -2.90
C LYS A 544 -31.60 25.22 -4.16
N THR A 545 -30.74 26.24 -4.15
CA THR A 545 -30.81 27.34 -5.12
C THR A 545 -29.68 27.37 -6.12
N ASN A 546 -28.69 26.47 -5.97
CA ASN A 546 -27.53 26.43 -6.85
C ASN A 546 -27.00 25.00 -7.03
N PHE A 547 -26.02 24.89 -7.92
CA PHE A 547 -25.28 23.66 -8.21
C PHE A 547 -23.82 23.74 -7.72
N GLU A 548 -23.53 24.62 -6.75
CA GLU A 548 -22.19 24.73 -6.16
C GLU A 548 -21.83 23.45 -5.40
N GLU A 549 -20.53 23.16 -5.32
CA GLU A 549 -20.05 21.99 -4.58
C GLU A 549 -20.43 22.11 -3.10
N ILE A 550 -21.15 21.11 -2.59
CA ILE A 550 -21.74 21.16 -1.24
C ILE A 550 -20.68 21.04 -0.15
N MET A 551 -19.71 20.15 -0.36
CA MET A 551 -18.70 19.77 0.63
C MET A 551 -17.40 20.56 0.40
N LYS A 552 -16.80 21.11 1.47
CA LYS A 552 -15.60 21.97 1.37
C LYS A 552 -14.26 21.24 1.37
N GLY A 553 -14.23 19.97 1.78
CA GLY A 553 -12.98 19.20 1.92
C GLY A 553 -12.28 19.44 3.27
N PHE A 554 -11.26 18.64 3.56
CA PHE A 554 -10.43 18.79 4.77
C PHE A 554 -9.34 19.83 4.60
N THR A 555 -9.02 20.52 5.69
CA THR A 555 -7.72 21.19 5.86
C THR A 555 -6.60 20.16 6.12
N PRO A 556 -5.31 20.51 5.89
CA PRO A 556 -4.20 19.62 6.23
C PRO A 556 -4.21 19.14 7.68
N GLU A 557 -4.58 20.03 8.62
CA GLU A 557 -4.65 19.70 10.05
C GLU A 557 -5.77 18.70 10.35
N GLU A 558 -6.94 18.87 9.73
CA GLU A 558 -8.07 17.94 9.87
C GLU A 558 -7.76 16.57 9.26
N ALA A 559 -7.15 16.56 8.07
CA ALA A 559 -6.75 15.35 7.37
C ALA A 559 -5.73 14.55 8.21
N VAL A 560 -4.67 15.21 8.69
CA VAL A 560 -3.66 14.60 9.57
C VAL A 560 -4.28 14.09 10.88
N ARG A 561 -5.18 14.86 11.49
CA ARG A 561 -5.86 14.46 12.74
C ARG A 561 -6.69 13.20 12.55
N ASP A 562 -7.53 13.16 11.51
CA ASP A 562 -8.37 11.99 11.24
C ASP A 562 -7.52 10.77 10.83
N ALA A 563 -6.53 10.96 9.96
CA ALA A 563 -5.63 9.89 9.55
C ALA A 563 -4.83 9.29 10.71
N SER A 564 -4.47 10.10 11.71
CA SER A 564 -3.77 9.65 12.92
C SER A 564 -4.58 8.68 13.79
N ARG A 565 -5.90 8.56 13.57
CA ARG A 565 -6.78 7.61 14.25
C ARG A 565 -6.66 6.18 13.70
N CYS A 566 -6.02 5.99 12.54
CA CYS A 566 -5.86 4.68 11.90
C CYS A 566 -5.24 3.66 12.86
N LEU A 567 -5.79 2.45 12.90
CA LEU A 567 -5.36 1.37 13.80
C LEU A 567 -4.21 0.52 13.25
N GLU A 568 -3.77 0.76 12.00
CA GLU A 568 -2.63 0.05 11.39
C GLU A 568 -2.86 -1.48 11.31
N CYS A 569 -4.09 -1.90 11.01
CA CYS A 569 -4.57 -3.29 11.11
C CYS A 569 -3.82 -4.31 10.23
N GLY A 570 -3.31 -3.90 9.07
CA GLY A 570 -2.62 -4.78 8.13
C GLY A 570 -1.17 -5.04 8.52
N CYS A 571 -0.59 -6.17 8.07
CA CYS A 571 0.77 -6.54 8.39
C CYS A 571 1.83 -5.53 7.89
N HIS A 572 2.67 -5.01 8.80
CA HIS A 572 3.73 -4.03 8.44
C HIS A 572 4.86 -4.60 7.57
N ASP A 573 4.99 -5.93 7.48
CA ASP A 573 6.01 -6.62 6.67
C ASP A 573 5.42 -7.21 5.37
N PHE A 574 4.22 -6.78 4.96
CA PHE A 574 3.51 -7.37 3.82
C PHE A 574 4.36 -7.50 2.55
N PHE A 575 5.12 -6.46 2.20
CA PHE A 575 5.95 -6.43 0.98
C PHE A 575 7.17 -7.37 1.04
N GLU A 576 7.55 -7.87 2.22
CA GLU A 576 8.71 -8.75 2.42
C GLU A 576 8.34 -10.15 2.94
N CYS A 577 7.05 -10.40 3.15
CA CYS A 577 6.55 -11.64 3.73
C CYS A 577 6.70 -12.79 2.73
N LYS A 578 7.78 -13.57 2.88
CA LYS A 578 8.05 -14.75 2.05
C LYS A 578 6.95 -15.81 2.15
N LEU A 579 6.29 -15.92 3.30
CA LEU A 579 5.17 -16.85 3.46
C LEU A 579 4.00 -16.46 2.54
N PHE A 580 3.67 -15.17 2.45
CA PHE A 580 2.62 -14.68 1.56
C PHE A 580 2.99 -14.88 0.09
N THR A 581 4.24 -14.57 -0.30
CA THR A 581 4.73 -14.80 -1.67
C THR A 581 4.59 -16.28 -2.04
N TYR A 582 5.16 -17.18 -1.24
CA TYR A 582 5.12 -18.62 -1.55
C TYR A 582 3.71 -19.21 -1.43
N ALA A 583 2.86 -18.74 -0.52
CA ALA A 583 1.46 -19.17 -0.44
C ALA A 583 0.74 -18.95 -1.79
N ASN A 584 0.97 -17.80 -2.41
CA ASN A 584 0.38 -17.46 -3.70
C ASN A 584 1.07 -18.17 -4.88
N ASP A 585 2.38 -18.37 -4.85
CA ASP A 585 3.11 -19.09 -5.91
C ASP A 585 2.71 -20.58 -6.03
N TYR A 586 2.27 -21.18 -4.93
CA TYR A 586 1.90 -22.61 -4.84
C TYR A 586 0.39 -22.83 -4.71
N ASP A 587 -0.43 -21.78 -4.85
CA ASP A 587 -1.89 -21.85 -4.84
C ASP A 587 -2.47 -22.59 -3.63
N VAL A 588 -2.03 -22.22 -2.43
CA VAL A 588 -2.39 -22.91 -1.18
C VAL A 588 -3.89 -22.84 -0.89
N ASP A 589 -4.39 -23.86 -0.22
CA ASP A 589 -5.73 -23.92 0.36
C ASP A 589 -5.64 -24.53 1.78
N PRO A 590 -5.38 -23.70 2.81
CA PRO A 590 -5.17 -24.16 4.17
C PRO A 590 -6.38 -24.82 4.83
N SER A 591 -7.60 -24.65 4.28
CA SER A 591 -8.84 -25.26 4.80
C SER A 591 -8.77 -26.79 4.85
N LYS A 592 -7.88 -27.40 4.06
CA LYS A 592 -7.65 -28.86 4.07
C LYS A 592 -7.03 -29.39 5.36
N PHE A 593 -6.37 -28.53 6.14
CA PHE A 593 -5.64 -28.89 7.35
C PHE A 593 -6.14 -28.10 8.56
N GLU A 594 -7.46 -27.81 8.61
CA GLU A 594 -8.09 -27.15 9.75
C GLU A 594 -7.74 -27.86 11.07
N GLY A 595 -7.23 -27.06 12.01
CA GLY A 595 -6.77 -27.51 13.31
C GLY A 595 -7.05 -26.46 14.39
N GLN A 596 -6.56 -26.70 15.60
CA GLN A 596 -6.63 -25.70 16.66
C GLN A 596 -5.74 -24.51 16.30
N VAL A 597 -6.34 -23.32 16.28
CA VAL A 597 -5.64 -22.04 16.11
C VAL A 597 -5.25 -21.51 17.49
N HIS A 598 -3.98 -21.23 17.71
CA HIS A 598 -3.47 -20.76 19.00
C HIS A 598 -3.29 -19.24 19.00
N HIS A 599 -4.08 -18.55 19.82
CA HIS A 599 -3.87 -17.15 20.16
C HIS A 599 -2.86 -17.02 21.30
N ARG A 600 -1.80 -16.25 21.06
CA ARG A 600 -0.62 -16.18 21.92
C ARG A 600 -0.40 -14.73 22.33
N GLU A 601 -1.05 -14.34 23.42
CA GLU A 601 -0.79 -13.05 24.05
C GLU A 601 0.64 -12.99 24.61
N GLN A 602 1.30 -11.86 24.39
CA GLN A 602 2.57 -11.56 25.03
C GLN A 602 2.72 -10.06 25.26
N ALA A 603 3.07 -9.69 26.49
CA ALA A 603 3.47 -8.33 26.80
C ALA A 603 4.75 -7.98 26.02
N ASP A 604 4.69 -6.92 25.23
CA ASP A 604 5.82 -6.42 24.45
C ASP A 604 6.16 -4.99 24.85
N GLU A 605 7.20 -4.87 25.66
CA GLU A 605 7.71 -3.58 26.17
C GLU A 605 9.04 -3.19 25.51
N HIS A 606 9.47 -3.91 24.45
CA HIS A 606 10.76 -3.61 23.83
C HIS A 606 10.70 -2.29 23.04
N PRO A 607 11.67 -1.37 23.21
CA PRO A 607 11.60 -0.04 22.60
C PRO A 607 11.67 -0.04 21.07
N PHE A 608 12.31 -1.05 20.46
CA PHE A 608 12.58 -1.10 19.01
C PHE A 608 11.96 -2.28 18.25
N ILE A 609 11.41 -3.27 18.96
CA ILE A 609 11.01 -4.54 18.34
C ILE A 609 9.56 -4.78 18.73
N LEU A 610 8.72 -5.06 17.73
CA LEU A 610 7.36 -5.51 17.90
C LEU A 610 7.31 -7.02 17.66
N LYS A 611 6.58 -7.72 18.51
CA LYS A 611 6.42 -9.18 18.43
C LYS A 611 4.95 -9.55 18.38
N ASN A 612 4.59 -10.24 17.32
CA ASN A 612 3.33 -10.94 17.19
C ASN A 612 3.60 -12.44 17.05
N ALA A 613 3.36 -13.19 18.13
CA ALA A 613 3.62 -14.63 18.17
C ALA A 613 2.64 -15.44 17.31
N ASP A 614 1.46 -14.91 17.00
CA ASP A 614 0.44 -15.58 16.18
C ASP A 614 0.86 -15.69 14.71
N LYS A 615 1.72 -14.77 14.25
CA LYS A 615 2.31 -14.83 12.91
C LYS A 615 3.48 -15.82 12.80
N CYS A 616 3.89 -16.47 13.89
CA CYS A 616 5.12 -17.27 13.92
C CYS A 616 4.92 -18.65 13.30
N ILE A 617 5.71 -18.98 12.27
CA ILE A 617 5.73 -20.32 11.64
C ILE A 617 6.79 -21.26 12.23
N LEU A 618 7.34 -20.93 13.40
CA LEU A 618 8.36 -21.71 14.11
C LEU A 618 9.59 -22.08 13.25
N CYS A 619 9.99 -21.20 12.33
CA CYS A 619 11.14 -21.42 11.46
C CYS A 619 12.49 -21.47 12.21
N GLY A 620 12.53 -20.98 13.46
CA GLY A 620 13.71 -20.97 14.33
C GLY A 620 14.78 -19.94 13.98
N GLN A 621 14.63 -19.17 12.90
CA GLN A 621 15.65 -18.23 12.45
C GLN A 621 16.04 -17.20 13.50
N CYS A 622 15.07 -16.58 14.17
CA CYS A 622 15.31 -15.57 15.20
C CYS A 622 16.08 -16.10 16.42
N VAL A 623 15.81 -17.35 16.81
CA VAL A 623 16.53 -18.04 17.91
C VAL A 623 17.97 -18.30 17.48
N ARG A 624 18.15 -18.86 16.28
CA ARG A 624 19.45 -19.27 15.76
C ARG A 624 20.37 -18.09 15.46
N ILE A 625 19.86 -16.98 14.92
CA ILE A 625 20.71 -15.81 14.67
C ILE A 625 21.13 -15.17 16.00
N CYS A 626 20.26 -15.21 17.00
CA CYS A 626 20.56 -14.69 18.33
C CYS A 626 21.64 -15.53 19.03
N ASP A 627 21.64 -16.84 18.81
CA ASP A 627 22.58 -17.79 19.43
C ASP A 627 23.85 -18.00 18.60
N GLU A 628 23.76 -18.52 17.39
CA GLU A 628 24.90 -18.93 16.57
C GLU A 628 25.75 -17.73 16.15
N LEU A 629 25.06 -16.65 15.73
CA LEU A 629 25.71 -15.48 15.13
C LEU A 629 25.99 -14.39 16.16
N MET A 630 25.00 -14.02 16.97
CA MET A 630 25.11 -12.97 17.99
C MET A 630 25.59 -13.50 19.35
N GLY A 631 25.47 -14.79 19.65
CA GLY A 631 25.91 -15.43 20.91
C GLY A 631 25.33 -14.78 22.16
N ILE A 632 24.04 -14.47 22.09
CA ILE A 632 23.26 -13.83 23.16
C ILE A 632 22.17 -14.78 23.69
N THR A 633 21.55 -15.56 22.80
CA THR A 633 20.52 -16.56 23.16
C THR A 633 19.33 -15.93 23.93
N ALA A 634 18.92 -14.72 23.53
CA ALA A 634 17.81 -13.98 24.15
C ALA A 634 16.42 -14.56 23.82
N LEU A 635 16.33 -15.39 22.78
CA LEU A 635 15.11 -16.05 22.31
C LEU A 635 15.35 -17.56 22.26
N GLY A 636 14.33 -18.34 22.61
CA GLY A 636 14.34 -19.81 22.52
C GLY A 636 13.00 -20.37 22.07
N LEU A 637 13.01 -21.63 21.63
CA LEU A 637 11.80 -22.43 21.43
C LEU A 637 11.43 -23.06 22.77
N VAL A 638 10.29 -22.64 23.31
CA VAL A 638 9.73 -23.11 24.59
C VAL A 638 8.58 -24.08 24.30
N ASN A 639 8.29 -24.97 25.25
CA ASN A 639 7.34 -26.08 25.13
C ASN A 639 7.75 -27.14 24.08
N ARG A 640 6.84 -28.07 23.77
CA ARG A 640 7.03 -29.16 22.79
C ARG A 640 5.73 -29.45 22.05
N GLY A 641 5.84 -29.95 20.83
CA GLY A 641 4.67 -30.32 20.01
C GLY A 641 3.90 -29.09 19.55
N PHE A 642 2.56 -29.18 19.55
CA PHE A 642 1.68 -28.11 19.07
C PHE A 642 1.71 -26.84 19.94
N GLU A 643 2.16 -26.94 21.20
CA GLU A 643 2.29 -25.79 22.11
C GLU A 643 3.62 -25.04 21.97
N THR A 644 4.48 -25.45 21.01
CA THR A 644 5.80 -24.85 20.82
C THR A 644 5.66 -23.38 20.44
N ILE A 645 6.40 -22.51 21.13
CA ILE A 645 6.38 -21.05 20.91
C ILE A 645 7.77 -20.46 21.05
N VAL A 646 8.07 -19.43 20.25
CA VAL A 646 9.29 -18.63 20.47
C VAL A 646 9.05 -17.69 21.64
N ARG A 647 9.84 -17.76 22.71
CA ARG A 647 9.77 -16.85 23.87
C ARG A 647 11.16 -16.39 24.32
N PRO A 648 11.26 -15.22 24.99
CA PRO A 648 12.50 -14.83 25.64
C PRO A 648 12.85 -15.76 26.80
N THR A 649 14.12 -15.75 27.17
CA THR A 649 14.67 -16.56 28.27
C THR A 649 13.90 -16.30 29.58
N LEU A 650 13.58 -17.37 30.31
CA LEU A 650 12.78 -17.35 31.55
C LEU A 650 11.38 -16.73 31.40
N GLU A 651 10.85 -16.64 30.18
CA GLU A 651 9.54 -16.03 29.88
C GLU A 651 9.42 -14.55 30.32
N GLN A 652 10.54 -13.87 30.47
CA GLN A 652 10.60 -12.44 30.79
C GLN A 652 10.28 -11.59 29.55
N PRO A 653 9.94 -10.30 29.71
CA PRO A 653 9.93 -9.34 28.60
C PRO A 653 11.26 -9.37 27.83
N LEU A 654 11.22 -9.19 26.51
CA LEU A 654 12.42 -9.28 25.67
C LEU A 654 13.50 -8.28 26.08
N VAL A 655 13.11 -7.08 26.51
CA VAL A 655 14.05 -6.05 27.00
C VAL A 655 14.74 -6.42 28.31
N SER A 656 14.08 -7.24 29.13
CA SER A 656 14.59 -7.72 30.43
C SER A 656 15.38 -9.03 30.30
N SER A 657 15.40 -9.63 29.10
CA SER A 657 16.23 -10.80 28.80
C SER A 657 17.67 -10.39 28.48
N GLY A 658 18.49 -11.33 27.99
CA GLY A 658 19.82 -11.01 27.48
C GLY A 658 19.85 -10.15 26.20
N CYS A 659 18.69 -9.71 25.67
CA CYS A 659 18.60 -8.98 24.42
C CYS A 659 19.49 -7.71 24.42
N ILE A 660 20.29 -7.55 23.36
CA ILE A 660 21.16 -6.38 23.16
C ILE A 660 20.61 -5.40 22.12
N SER A 661 19.35 -5.57 21.72
CA SER A 661 18.66 -4.75 20.72
C SER A 661 19.43 -4.60 19.39
N CYS A 662 20.05 -5.68 18.90
CA CYS A 662 20.78 -5.65 17.63
C CYS A 662 19.87 -5.71 16.38
N GLY A 663 18.58 -6.04 16.53
CA GLY A 663 17.60 -6.09 15.44
C GLY A 663 17.81 -7.20 14.39
N GLN A 664 18.76 -8.12 14.60
CA GLN A 664 19.04 -9.19 13.64
C GLN A 664 17.90 -10.20 13.53
N CYS A 665 17.15 -10.45 14.61
CA CYS A 665 15.99 -11.33 14.60
C CYS A 665 14.81 -10.77 13.78
N VAL A 666 14.67 -9.44 13.74
CA VAL A 666 13.68 -8.75 12.91
C VAL A 666 14.10 -8.81 11.44
N SER A 667 15.38 -8.54 11.16
CA SER A 667 15.92 -8.46 9.79
C SER A 667 15.87 -9.79 9.00
N ILE A 668 15.56 -10.91 9.67
CA ILE A 668 15.47 -12.22 9.03
C ILE A 668 14.10 -12.88 9.17
N CYS A 669 13.14 -12.25 9.85
CA CYS A 669 11.83 -12.86 10.07
C CYS A 669 11.10 -13.03 8.73
N PRO A 670 10.68 -14.24 8.34
CA PRO A 670 10.07 -14.47 7.02
C PRO A 670 8.56 -14.17 6.98
N THR A 671 7.95 -13.82 8.13
CA THR A 671 6.49 -13.67 8.28
C THR A 671 6.04 -12.37 8.97
N GLY A 672 6.98 -11.52 9.41
CA GLY A 672 6.66 -10.37 10.24
C GLY A 672 6.12 -10.71 11.62
N SER A 673 6.49 -11.88 12.18
CA SER A 673 6.26 -12.19 13.59
C SER A 673 7.15 -11.36 14.53
N LEU A 674 8.34 -10.99 14.06
CA LEU A 674 9.22 -10.01 14.70
C LEU A 674 9.42 -8.86 13.73
N GLN A 675 8.97 -7.68 14.12
CA GLN A 675 8.95 -6.47 13.30
C GLN A 675 9.72 -5.36 13.99
N GLU A 676 10.14 -4.37 13.21
CA GLU A 676 10.74 -3.15 13.73
C GLU A 676 9.63 -2.19 14.17
N LYS A 677 9.79 -1.59 15.35
CA LYS A 677 8.96 -0.46 15.76
C LYS A 677 9.51 0.78 15.04
N LEU A 678 8.83 1.19 13.98
CA LEU A 678 9.30 2.32 13.17
C LEU A 678 9.20 3.60 13.98
N LEU A 679 10.22 4.45 13.86
CA LEU A 679 10.36 5.70 14.62
C LEU A 679 9.70 6.84 13.84
N ILE A 680 8.45 6.61 13.42
CA ILE A 680 7.58 7.52 12.67
C ILE A 680 6.20 7.55 13.33
N LYS A 681 5.39 8.57 13.01
CA LYS A 681 4.09 8.75 13.68
C LYS A 681 3.12 7.60 13.40
N LYS A 682 3.08 7.12 12.16
CA LYS A 682 2.30 5.95 11.73
C LYS A 682 3.16 4.97 10.95
N SER A 683 3.25 3.76 11.46
CA SER A 683 4.02 2.63 10.95
C SER A 683 3.23 1.85 9.89
N VAL A 684 2.93 2.48 8.75
CA VAL A 684 2.18 1.81 7.68
C VAL A 684 3.10 1.21 6.61
N PRO A 685 2.85 -0.04 6.16
CA PRO A 685 3.67 -0.67 5.13
C PRO A 685 3.53 0.10 3.82
N VAL A 686 4.66 0.58 3.30
CA VAL A 686 4.78 1.22 1.99
C VAL A 686 6.00 0.66 1.28
N GLN A 687 5.97 0.61 -0.05
CA GLN A 687 7.16 0.29 -0.82
C GLN A 687 8.12 1.48 -0.75
N ALA A 688 9.26 1.29 -0.09
CA ALA A 688 10.29 2.31 0.10
C ALA A 688 11.34 2.30 -1.01
N GLU A 689 11.96 3.44 -1.22
CA GLU A 689 13.17 3.55 -2.04
C GLU A 689 14.38 3.15 -1.21
N VAL A 690 15.25 2.32 -1.79
CA VAL A 690 16.45 1.83 -1.13
C VAL A 690 17.66 2.60 -1.62
N THR A 691 18.33 3.31 -0.72
CA THR A 691 19.60 3.99 -0.99
C THR A 691 20.71 3.35 -0.17
N GLN A 692 21.76 2.90 -0.85
CA GLN A 692 22.91 2.32 -0.17
C GLN A 692 23.80 3.42 0.44
N GLY A 693 24.17 3.23 1.70
CA GLY A 693 24.99 4.17 2.47
C GLY A 693 25.98 3.48 3.41
N LEU A 694 26.66 4.30 4.21
CA LEU A 694 27.62 3.86 5.23
C LEU A 694 27.20 4.38 6.60
N CYS A 695 27.25 3.49 7.60
CA CYS A 695 27.01 3.83 9.00
C CYS A 695 28.10 4.79 9.51
N SER A 696 27.70 5.99 9.92
CA SER A 696 28.62 7.00 10.43
C SER A 696 28.89 6.91 11.94
N TYR A 697 28.23 6.01 12.67
CA TYR A 697 28.32 5.95 14.14
C TYR A 697 29.69 5.53 14.72
N CYS A 698 30.52 4.83 13.96
CA CYS A 698 31.85 4.43 14.39
C CYS A 698 32.78 4.21 13.20
N SER A 699 34.06 3.99 13.48
CA SER A 699 35.11 3.86 12.47
C SER A 699 35.02 2.61 11.57
N LEU A 700 34.12 1.65 11.86
CA LEU A 700 33.96 0.46 11.02
C LEU A 700 33.33 0.76 9.65
N GLY A 701 32.47 1.78 9.57
CA GLY A 701 31.76 2.10 8.32
C GLY A 701 30.94 0.94 7.78
N CYS A 702 30.11 0.29 8.61
CA CYS A 702 29.21 -0.78 8.16
C CYS A 702 28.34 -0.29 7.01
N GLN A 703 28.15 -1.11 5.98
CA GLN A 703 27.29 -0.75 4.86
C GLN A 703 25.85 -1.04 5.21
N LEU A 704 24.96 -0.14 4.83
CA LEU A 704 23.54 -0.24 5.12
C LEU A 704 22.71 0.23 3.95
N ASP A 705 21.55 -0.38 3.81
CA ASP A 705 20.49 0.06 2.93
C ASP A 705 19.55 0.94 3.75
N VAL A 706 19.48 2.23 3.41
CA VAL A 706 18.50 3.16 3.98
C VAL A 706 17.25 3.09 3.14
N GLU A 707 16.13 2.83 3.78
CA GLU A 707 14.83 2.92 3.15
C GLU A 707 14.19 4.28 3.43
N THR A 708 13.75 4.94 2.37
CA THR A 708 13.11 6.25 2.42
C THR A 708 11.78 6.24 1.67
N LYS A 709 10.84 7.07 2.09
CA LYS A 709 9.60 7.34 1.36
C LYS A 709 9.29 8.82 1.46
N GLY A 710 9.35 9.53 0.33
CA GLY A 710 9.26 11.00 0.35
C GLY A 710 10.43 11.60 1.13
N GLN A 711 10.15 12.42 2.14
CA GLN A 711 11.17 13.00 3.02
C GLN A 711 11.43 12.17 4.28
N MET A 712 10.62 11.13 4.51
CA MET A 712 10.69 10.28 5.68
C MET A 712 11.73 9.17 5.51
N LEU A 713 12.61 9.03 6.50
CA LEU A 713 13.50 7.88 6.63
C LEU A 713 12.74 6.76 7.34
N TYR A 714 12.54 5.64 6.64
CA TYR A 714 11.68 4.55 7.08
C TYR A 714 12.42 3.57 7.97
N ARG A 715 13.53 2.99 7.49
CA ARG A 715 14.39 2.07 8.26
C ARG A 715 15.80 1.94 7.68
N ALA A 716 16.68 1.30 8.45
CA ALA A 716 18.01 0.90 8.00
C ALA A 716 18.16 -0.63 8.03
N LEU A 717 18.68 -1.22 6.95
CA LEU A 717 18.88 -2.66 6.80
C LEU A 717 20.36 -3.00 6.59
N PRO A 718 20.85 -4.15 7.09
CA PRO A 718 22.19 -4.63 6.78
C PRO A 718 22.30 -5.08 5.32
N VAL A 719 23.39 -4.68 4.64
CA VAL A 719 23.70 -5.19 3.29
C VAL A 719 24.30 -6.59 3.40
N LYS A 720 23.64 -7.58 2.79
CA LYS A 720 24.09 -8.98 2.83
C LYS A 720 25.48 -9.14 2.19
N ASN A 721 26.27 -10.05 2.74
CA ASN A 721 27.60 -10.42 2.22
C ASN A 721 28.62 -9.27 2.12
N ASN A 722 28.46 -8.20 2.90
CA ASN A 722 29.48 -7.16 3.01
C ASN A 722 30.76 -7.72 3.71
N PRO A 723 31.96 -7.58 3.13
CA PRO A 723 33.21 -7.99 3.77
C PRO A 723 33.50 -7.28 5.10
N VAL A 724 33.05 -6.02 5.25
CA VAL A 724 33.28 -5.21 6.45
C VAL A 724 32.51 -5.78 7.63
N ASP A 725 31.19 -5.90 7.51
CA ASP A 725 30.31 -6.24 8.63
C ASP A 725 29.71 -7.65 8.58
N GLY A 726 29.87 -8.39 7.48
CA GLY A 726 29.30 -9.72 7.29
C GLY A 726 27.78 -9.71 7.15
N GLY A 727 27.20 -8.59 6.74
CA GLY A 727 25.76 -8.36 6.68
C GLY A 727 25.14 -8.16 8.06
N LEU A 728 25.80 -7.40 8.94
CA LEU A 728 25.33 -7.15 10.31
C LEU A 728 25.34 -5.67 10.65
N LEU A 729 24.32 -5.26 11.41
CA LEU A 729 24.25 -3.95 12.03
C LEU A 729 24.14 -4.10 13.55
N CYS A 730 24.79 -3.18 14.27
CA CYS A 730 24.57 -2.99 15.70
C CYS A 730 23.34 -2.12 15.94
N VAL A 731 22.91 -1.99 17.20
CA VAL A 731 21.76 -1.15 17.60
C VAL A 731 21.82 0.27 17.01
N LYS A 732 23.02 0.89 16.96
CA LYS A 732 23.22 2.25 16.45
C LYS A 732 22.94 2.34 14.95
N GLY A 733 23.55 1.46 14.16
CA GLY A 733 23.33 1.45 12.71
C GLY A 733 21.92 0.97 12.34
N LYS A 734 21.29 0.14 13.18
CA LYS A 734 19.98 -0.43 12.92
C LYS A 734 18.83 0.50 13.30
N PHE A 735 18.92 1.26 14.39
CA PHE A 735 17.81 2.06 14.93
C PHE A 735 18.16 3.54 15.15
N GLY A 736 19.42 3.94 15.03
CA GLY A 736 19.88 5.32 15.25
C GLY A 736 19.67 6.20 14.01
N TYR A 737 18.44 6.43 13.60
CA TYR A 737 18.14 7.31 12.46
C TYR A 737 16.95 8.24 12.71
N ASP A 738 16.33 8.14 13.88
CA ASP A 738 15.13 8.86 14.31
C ASP A 738 15.27 10.37 14.33
N PHE A 739 16.46 10.88 14.63
CA PHE A 739 16.77 12.31 14.60
C PHE A 739 16.59 12.93 13.20
N HIS A 740 16.47 12.12 12.14
CA HIS A 740 16.17 12.64 10.80
C HIS A 740 14.70 13.05 10.64
N ASN A 741 13.79 12.30 11.27
CA ASN A 741 12.34 12.45 11.11
C ASN A 741 11.71 13.38 12.15
N THR A 742 12.45 13.76 13.19
CA THR A 742 11.93 14.53 14.34
C THR A 742 12.67 15.86 14.49
N ASP A 743 11.91 16.95 14.68
CA ASP A 743 12.41 18.28 15.06
C ASP A 743 13.60 18.83 14.26
N ARG A 744 13.69 18.48 12.97
CA ARG A 744 14.74 18.98 12.09
C ARG A 744 14.51 20.47 11.81
N THR A 745 15.49 21.30 12.17
CA THR A 745 15.49 22.72 11.80
C THR A 745 15.73 22.85 10.30
N LEU A 746 14.65 23.02 9.53
CA LEU A 746 14.70 23.14 8.06
C LEU A 746 14.98 24.58 7.60
N THR A 747 14.63 25.56 8.44
CA THR A 747 14.79 26.99 8.20
C THR A 747 15.87 27.56 9.12
N PRO A 748 16.78 28.41 8.62
CA PRO A 748 17.80 28.99 9.48
C PRO A 748 17.17 29.96 10.49
N LEU A 749 17.70 29.97 11.71
CA LEU A 749 17.23 30.85 12.79
C LEU A 749 18.26 31.95 13.07
N VAL A 750 17.80 33.19 13.17
CA VAL A 750 18.62 34.34 13.55
C VAL A 750 18.15 34.89 14.89
N LYS A 751 19.10 35.27 15.75
CA LYS A 751 18.77 35.82 17.08
C LYS A 751 18.44 37.31 16.99
N LYS A 752 17.17 37.67 17.18
CA LYS A 752 16.67 39.06 17.26
C LYS A 752 16.08 39.29 18.65
N ASP A 753 16.49 40.36 19.33
CA ASP A 753 16.04 40.70 20.70
C ASP A 753 16.13 39.55 21.71
N GLY A 754 17.20 38.75 21.60
CA GLY A 754 17.44 37.61 22.49
C GLY A 754 16.67 36.33 22.16
N LYS A 755 15.75 36.36 21.19
CA LYS A 755 14.98 35.18 20.74
C LYS A 755 15.44 34.72 19.36
N LEU A 756 15.41 33.41 19.12
CA LEU A 756 15.61 32.85 17.79
C LEU A 756 14.33 33.02 17.00
N VAL A 757 14.44 33.54 15.78
CA VAL A 757 13.33 33.70 14.84
C VAL A 757 13.75 33.16 13.48
N GLU A 758 12.82 32.59 12.73
CA GLU A 758 13.06 32.10 11.37
C GLU A 758 13.54 33.25 10.46
N ALA A 759 14.48 32.93 9.58
CA ALA A 759 15.06 33.82 8.61
C ALA A 759 15.30 33.07 7.29
N ASP A 760 15.54 33.80 6.21
CA ASP A 760 16.05 33.18 4.98
C ASP A 760 17.57 32.93 5.06
N TRP A 761 18.08 32.10 4.16
CA TRP A 761 19.51 31.77 4.11
C TRP A 761 20.41 32.99 3.87
N LYS A 762 19.94 34.00 3.14
CA LYS A 762 20.72 35.19 2.83
C LYS A 762 20.91 36.03 4.09
N GLU A 763 19.85 36.25 4.86
CA GLU A 763 19.89 36.96 6.13
C GLU A 763 20.77 36.20 7.14
N ALA A 764 20.57 34.90 7.28
CA ALA A 764 21.32 34.08 8.23
C ALA A 764 22.83 34.08 7.94
N LEU A 765 23.22 33.84 6.69
CA LEU A 765 24.63 33.84 6.27
C LEU A 765 25.25 35.23 6.38
N SER A 766 24.51 36.29 6.01
CA SER A 766 25.00 37.67 6.14
C SER A 766 25.23 38.04 7.60
N THR A 767 24.30 37.70 8.48
CA THR A 767 24.43 37.94 9.92
C THR A 767 25.62 37.20 10.51
N ALA A 768 25.80 35.92 10.17
CA ALA A 768 26.94 35.12 10.62
C ALA A 768 28.27 35.71 10.12
N ALA A 769 28.33 36.10 8.84
CA ALA A 769 29.51 36.71 8.24
C ALA A 769 29.86 38.07 8.87
N GLU A 770 28.89 38.93 9.12
CA GLU A 770 29.09 40.23 9.78
C GLU A 770 29.62 40.05 11.20
N LYS A 771 28.99 39.18 11.99
CA LYS A 771 29.46 38.88 13.36
C LYS A 771 30.87 38.30 13.37
N ALA A 772 31.18 37.39 12.46
CA ALA A 772 32.54 36.84 12.32
C ALA A 772 33.56 37.94 11.96
N LYS A 773 33.21 38.85 11.03
CA LYS A 773 34.06 40.00 10.67
C LYS A 773 34.26 40.95 11.85
N ASP A 774 33.23 41.23 12.62
CA ASP A 774 33.31 42.09 13.82
C ASP A 774 34.25 41.50 14.87
N ILE A 775 34.10 40.20 15.16
CA ILE A 775 34.99 39.47 16.09
C ILE A 775 36.43 39.50 15.59
N LYS A 776 36.64 39.21 14.31
CA LYS A 776 37.96 39.26 13.66
C LYS A 776 38.59 40.65 13.74
N SER A 777 37.82 41.71 13.48
CA SER A 777 38.28 43.10 13.54
C SER A 777 38.67 43.50 14.96
N LYS A 778 37.91 43.05 15.97
CA LYS A 778 38.11 43.44 17.36
C LYS A 778 39.20 42.63 18.09
N TYR A 779 39.33 41.34 17.77
CA TYR A 779 40.16 40.40 18.54
C TYR A 779 41.20 39.65 17.70
N GLY A 780 41.28 39.92 16.40
CA GLY A 780 42.21 39.27 15.47
C GLY A 780 41.72 37.93 14.92
N ASN A 781 42.48 37.38 13.98
CA ASN A 781 42.08 36.16 13.25
C ASN A 781 41.98 34.92 14.16
N ASP A 782 42.83 34.84 15.18
CA ASP A 782 42.89 33.71 16.11
C ASP A 782 41.72 33.67 17.11
N ALA A 783 40.85 34.67 17.11
CA ALA A 783 39.62 34.66 17.90
C ALA A 783 38.53 33.77 17.30
N LEU A 784 38.69 33.33 16.04
CA LEU A 784 37.79 32.39 15.37
C LEU A 784 38.45 31.02 15.26
N ALA A 785 37.66 29.98 15.45
CA ALA A 785 38.05 28.60 15.19
C ALA A 785 36.96 27.91 14.38
N VAL A 786 37.35 26.94 13.56
CA VAL A 786 36.43 26.09 12.81
C VAL A 786 36.59 24.66 13.29
N LEU A 787 35.52 24.09 13.80
CA LEU A 787 35.48 22.72 14.26
C LEU A 787 34.75 21.88 13.21
N VAL A 788 35.40 20.82 12.74
CA VAL A 788 34.80 19.88 11.79
C VAL A 788 34.44 18.57 12.48
N SER A 789 33.37 17.94 12.01
CA SER A 789 33.05 16.57 12.40
C SER A 789 34.06 15.63 11.72
N ASP A 790 34.50 14.60 12.44
CA ASP A 790 35.29 13.49 11.87
C ASP A 790 34.46 12.58 10.95
N HIS A 791 33.15 12.79 10.88
CA HIS A 791 32.25 12.10 9.97
C HIS A 791 32.16 12.74 8.57
N MET A 792 32.80 13.89 8.35
CA MET A 792 32.81 14.55 7.04
C MET A 792 33.76 13.85 6.07
N THR A 793 33.45 13.91 4.78
CA THR A 793 34.32 13.42 3.70
C THR A 793 35.64 14.22 3.64
N ASN A 794 36.67 13.63 3.03
CA ASN A 794 37.96 14.31 2.87
C ASN A 794 37.82 15.59 2.03
N GLU A 795 36.93 15.57 1.04
CA GLU A 795 36.57 16.68 0.17
C GLU A 795 35.94 17.84 0.96
N GLU A 796 34.97 17.53 1.81
CA GLU A 796 34.33 18.51 2.69
C GLU A 796 35.31 19.11 3.70
N ILE A 797 36.13 18.28 4.34
CA ILE A 797 37.16 18.75 5.28
C ILE A 797 38.15 19.66 4.55
N HIS A 798 38.55 19.31 3.33
CA HIS A 798 39.42 20.14 2.50
C HIS A 798 38.79 21.51 2.19
N MET A 799 37.51 21.52 1.80
CA MET A 799 36.76 22.75 1.55
C MET A 799 36.67 23.62 2.81
N ILE A 800 36.36 23.03 3.97
CA ILE A 800 36.29 23.78 5.23
C ILE A 800 37.65 24.34 5.62
N LYS A 801 38.72 23.58 5.46
CA LYS A 801 40.08 24.08 5.72
C LYS A 801 40.41 25.27 4.81
N SER A 802 40.00 25.20 3.55
CA SER A 802 40.16 26.29 2.58
C SER A 802 39.32 27.51 2.95
N PHE A 803 38.08 27.31 3.40
CA PHE A 803 37.22 28.38 3.92
C PHE A 803 37.80 29.04 5.18
N ALA A 804 38.26 28.25 6.15
CA ALA A 804 38.84 28.75 7.39
C ALA A 804 40.08 29.61 7.12
N LYS A 805 40.99 29.13 6.26
CA LYS A 805 42.22 29.85 5.92
C LYS A 805 41.97 31.03 4.98
N GLY A 806 41.22 30.79 3.90
CA GLY A 806 41.03 31.77 2.82
C GLY A 806 40.04 32.87 3.17
N SER A 807 38.91 32.51 3.80
CA SER A 807 37.82 33.46 4.08
C SER A 807 37.90 34.03 5.50
N LEU A 808 38.09 33.18 6.51
CA LEU A 808 38.16 33.62 7.91
C LEU A 808 39.57 34.10 8.29
N GLY A 809 40.62 33.55 7.67
CA GLY A 809 42.01 33.87 7.97
C GLY A 809 42.54 33.20 9.25
N THR A 810 41.85 32.18 9.76
CA THR A 810 42.25 31.44 10.97
C THR A 810 42.95 30.13 10.62
N GLU A 811 44.00 29.81 11.38
CA GLU A 811 44.69 28.52 11.34
C GLU A 811 44.10 27.52 12.35
N LYS A 812 43.18 27.97 13.21
CA LYS A 812 42.52 27.14 14.24
C LYS A 812 41.40 26.30 13.63
N VAL A 813 41.79 25.29 12.86
CA VAL A 813 40.90 24.24 12.35
C VAL A 813 41.19 22.95 13.11
N ALA A 814 40.18 22.40 13.76
CA ALA A 814 40.31 21.16 14.53
C ALA A 814 39.09 20.26 14.31
N SER A 815 39.22 18.99 14.68
CA SER A 815 38.08 18.09 14.81
C SER A 815 37.73 17.92 16.29
N LEU A 816 36.44 17.76 16.59
CA LEU A 816 35.96 17.45 17.94
C LEU A 816 36.46 16.09 18.45
N SER A 817 37.00 15.24 17.57
CA SER A 817 37.41 13.86 17.85
C SER A 817 38.93 13.61 17.73
N ALA A 818 39.75 14.65 17.53
CA ALA A 818 41.19 14.50 17.30
C ALA A 818 41.92 13.91 18.53
N LYS A 819 42.43 12.68 18.41
CA LYS A 819 43.30 12.03 19.41
C LYS A 819 44.73 11.88 18.89
N PRO A 820 45.76 11.91 19.76
CA PRO A 820 47.13 11.54 19.37
C PRO A 820 47.16 10.10 18.83
N SER A 821 47.85 9.87 17.72
CA SER A 821 47.94 8.54 17.10
C SER A 821 49.24 7.83 17.50
N GLY A 822 49.13 6.89 18.44
CA GLY A 822 50.25 6.00 18.75
C GLY A 822 50.70 5.16 17.56
N LEU A 823 49.82 4.87 16.60
CA LEU A 823 50.18 4.16 15.36
C LEU A 823 51.08 5.02 14.47
N ALA A 824 50.82 6.32 14.36
CA ALA A 824 51.70 7.23 13.63
C ALA A 824 53.07 7.35 14.32
N ASP A 825 53.08 7.43 15.64
CA ASP A 825 54.31 7.54 16.43
C ASP A 825 55.19 6.28 16.31
N VAL A 826 54.58 5.09 16.22
CA VAL A 826 55.29 3.80 16.13
C VAL A 826 55.59 3.37 14.69
N PHE A 827 54.63 3.50 13.78
CA PHE A 827 54.71 2.96 12.40
C PHE A 827 54.87 4.04 11.33
N GLY A 828 54.92 5.32 11.69
CA GLY A 828 55.04 6.45 10.76
C GLY A 828 53.79 6.73 9.92
N ARG A 829 52.68 6.01 10.15
CA ARG A 829 51.40 6.20 9.48
C ARG A 829 50.22 5.93 10.42
N ASN A 830 49.17 6.74 10.33
CA ASN A 830 47.95 6.56 11.09
C ASN A 830 46.93 5.70 10.32
N ALA A 831 47.28 4.45 10.06
CA ALA A 831 46.40 3.49 9.38
C ALA A 831 46.59 2.09 9.96
N SER A 832 45.51 1.30 10.03
CA SER A 832 45.62 -0.11 10.41
C SER A 832 46.56 -0.82 9.42
N PRO A 833 47.61 -1.53 9.90
CA PRO A 833 48.48 -2.30 9.03
C PRO A 833 47.81 -3.59 8.53
N SER A 834 46.64 -3.94 9.07
CA SER A 834 45.96 -5.21 8.82
C SER A 834 44.47 -5.05 8.51
N THR A 835 43.94 -5.99 7.76
CA THR A 835 42.51 -6.12 7.44
C THR A 835 41.76 -6.90 8.53
N MET A 836 40.42 -6.81 8.52
CA MET A 836 39.59 -7.62 9.42
C MET A 836 39.64 -9.11 9.13
N ASP A 837 39.89 -9.51 7.88
CA ASP A 837 40.00 -10.92 7.51
C ASP A 837 41.33 -11.51 8.01
N GLU A 838 42.42 -10.73 7.96
CA GLU A 838 43.70 -11.12 8.58
C GLU A 838 43.56 -11.30 10.09
N MET A 839 42.80 -10.44 10.78
CA MET A 839 42.49 -10.61 12.20
C MET A 839 41.68 -11.88 12.45
N SER A 840 40.74 -12.22 11.57
CA SER A 840 39.94 -13.44 11.67
C SER A 840 40.75 -14.72 11.42
N ALA A 841 41.93 -14.61 10.79
CA ALA A 841 42.86 -15.69 10.53
C ALA A 841 44.02 -15.77 11.54
N ALA A 842 44.09 -14.84 12.50
CA ALA A 842 45.19 -14.77 13.45
C ALA A 842 45.17 -15.92 14.47
N ASP A 843 46.34 -16.47 14.80
CA ASP A 843 46.46 -17.50 15.86
C ASP A 843 46.26 -16.92 17.27
N LEU A 844 46.59 -15.64 17.46
CA LEU A 844 46.49 -14.90 18.71
C LEU A 844 45.94 -13.50 18.46
N ILE A 845 44.93 -13.11 19.22
CA ILE A 845 44.33 -11.77 19.24
C ILE A 845 44.57 -11.18 20.63
N LEU A 846 45.30 -10.07 20.71
CA LEU A 846 45.44 -9.26 21.92
C LEU A 846 44.54 -8.04 21.80
N PHE A 847 43.59 -7.89 22.73
CA PHE A 847 42.69 -6.75 22.78
C PHE A 847 42.91 -5.97 24.07
N ILE A 848 43.11 -4.66 23.94
CA ILE A 848 43.35 -3.73 25.04
C ILE A 848 42.31 -2.61 24.97
N GLY A 849 41.55 -2.41 26.04
CA GLY A 849 40.59 -1.30 26.14
C GLY A 849 39.26 -1.67 26.80
N ASN A 850 38.23 -0.88 26.51
CA ASN A 850 36.88 -1.11 27.04
C ASN A 850 36.11 -2.17 26.25
N ASP A 851 34.89 -2.51 26.68
CA ASP A 851 34.06 -3.51 25.99
C ASP A 851 33.86 -3.14 24.51
N ILE A 852 34.38 -4.01 23.64
CA ILE A 852 34.31 -3.80 22.20
C ILE A 852 32.88 -3.88 21.67
N TYR A 853 31.95 -4.55 22.38
CA TYR A 853 30.54 -4.59 22.00
C TYR A 853 29.85 -3.23 22.15
N ASP A 854 30.30 -2.37 23.06
CA ASP A 854 29.72 -1.04 23.28
C ASP A 854 30.18 -0.03 22.21
N THR A 855 31.40 -0.22 21.70
CA THR A 855 32.06 0.73 20.80
C THR A 855 32.04 0.28 19.34
N HIS A 856 32.33 -0.99 19.06
CA HIS A 856 32.46 -1.57 17.71
C HIS A 856 31.91 -3.01 17.68
N ALA A 857 30.62 -3.18 17.95
CA ALA A 857 29.99 -4.50 18.14
C ALA A 857 30.31 -5.55 17.06
N THR A 858 30.32 -5.15 15.80
CA THR A 858 30.63 -6.04 14.69
C THR A 858 32.06 -6.60 14.77
N MET A 859 33.02 -5.82 15.25
CA MET A 859 34.38 -6.28 15.53
C MET A 859 34.40 -7.33 16.64
N GLY A 860 33.65 -7.09 17.73
CA GLY A 860 33.50 -8.07 18.81
C GLY A 860 32.94 -9.42 18.34
N ILE A 861 31.96 -9.38 17.42
CA ILE A 861 31.39 -10.60 16.80
C ILE A 861 32.46 -11.33 15.98
N LYS A 862 33.23 -10.61 15.16
CA LYS A 862 34.33 -11.21 14.35
C LYS A 862 35.41 -11.82 15.23
N MET A 863 35.82 -11.15 16.30
CA MET A 863 36.79 -11.68 17.27
C MET A 863 36.29 -12.98 17.90
N ARG A 864 35.03 -13.03 18.36
CA ARG A 864 34.46 -14.28 18.89
C ARG A 864 34.40 -15.39 17.85
N LYS A 865 34.06 -15.08 16.60
CA LYS A 865 34.08 -16.04 15.49
C LYS A 865 35.50 -16.58 15.24
N ALA A 866 36.52 -15.74 15.31
CA ALA A 866 37.93 -16.15 15.18
C ALA A 866 38.30 -17.13 16.31
N VAL A 867 37.90 -16.83 17.55
CA VAL A 867 38.07 -17.74 18.69
C VAL A 867 37.41 -19.09 18.45
N LYS A 868 36.15 -19.12 17.97
CA LYS A 868 35.46 -20.37 17.62
C LYS A 868 36.19 -21.17 16.54
N LYS A 869 36.95 -20.51 15.65
CA LYS A 869 37.78 -21.16 14.61
C LYS A 869 39.17 -21.59 15.11
N GLY A 870 39.54 -21.28 16.36
CA GLY A 870 40.77 -21.73 16.99
C GLY A 870 41.74 -20.62 17.44
N SER A 871 41.45 -19.34 17.16
CA SER A 871 42.29 -18.23 17.62
C SER A 871 42.28 -18.13 19.14
N LYS A 872 43.43 -17.82 19.75
CA LYS A 872 43.51 -17.49 21.17
C LYS A 872 43.20 -16.01 21.37
N LEU A 873 42.29 -15.68 22.28
CA LEU A 873 41.99 -14.28 22.62
C LEU A 873 42.52 -13.93 24.01
N VAL A 874 43.33 -12.87 24.09
CA VAL A 874 43.78 -12.26 25.34
C VAL A 874 43.13 -10.89 25.47
N LEU A 875 42.38 -10.68 26.54
CA LEU A 875 41.69 -9.43 26.85
C LEU A 875 42.41 -8.71 27.99
N VAL A 876 42.63 -7.41 27.83
CA VAL A 876 43.12 -6.51 28.88
C VAL A 876 42.16 -5.33 28.97
N THR A 877 41.31 -5.31 30.00
CA THR A 877 40.16 -4.41 30.08
C THR A 877 40.01 -3.80 31.48
N GLU A 878 39.32 -2.66 31.59
CA GLU A 878 39.09 -2.02 32.91
C GLU A 878 38.04 -2.75 33.77
N LYS A 879 37.17 -3.51 33.10
CA LYS A 879 36.04 -4.23 33.72
C LYS A 879 35.77 -5.51 32.93
N ALA A 880 34.97 -6.40 33.52
CA ALA A 880 34.47 -7.58 32.82
C ALA A 880 33.71 -7.18 31.55
N THR A 881 33.95 -7.91 30.46
CA THR A 881 33.33 -7.67 29.15
C THR A 881 32.58 -8.90 28.65
N ARG A 882 31.77 -8.73 27.61
CA ARG A 882 31.08 -9.85 26.96
C ARG A 882 32.01 -10.86 26.28
N LEU A 883 33.25 -10.48 26.00
CA LEU A 883 34.23 -11.39 25.40
C LEU A 883 34.95 -12.26 26.42
N ASP A 884 34.82 -11.98 27.73
CA ASP A 884 35.56 -12.68 28.79
C ASP A 884 35.34 -14.18 28.76
N GLU A 885 34.09 -14.63 28.53
CA GLU A 885 33.75 -16.06 28.43
C GLU A 885 34.40 -16.76 27.22
N SER A 886 34.70 -15.99 26.17
CA SER A 886 35.38 -16.49 24.97
C SER A 886 36.91 -16.29 25.04
N ALA A 887 37.42 -15.59 26.05
CA ALA A 887 38.84 -15.30 26.13
C ALA A 887 39.63 -16.51 26.60
N HIS A 888 40.79 -16.75 25.99
CA HIS A 888 41.79 -17.66 26.54
C HIS A 888 42.34 -17.13 27.87
N MET A 889 42.45 -15.80 27.99
CA MET A 889 42.87 -15.09 29.20
C MET A 889 42.22 -13.71 29.23
N ALA A 890 41.59 -13.34 30.35
CA ALA A 890 41.04 -12.01 30.58
C ALA A 890 41.71 -11.39 31.81
N ILE A 891 42.30 -10.19 31.64
CA ILE A 891 43.04 -9.46 32.66
C ILE A 891 42.31 -8.14 32.92
N GLN A 892 41.88 -7.94 34.15
CA GLN A 892 41.29 -6.67 34.59
C GLN A 892 42.38 -5.76 35.14
N VAL A 893 42.49 -4.56 34.59
CA VAL A 893 43.49 -3.55 34.95
C VAL A 893 42.82 -2.28 35.47
N GLY A 894 43.51 -1.50 36.29
CA GLY A 894 43.04 -0.15 36.63
C GLY A 894 42.97 0.72 35.37
N ASN A 895 42.21 1.82 35.43
CA ASN A 895 42.22 2.84 34.37
C ASN A 895 43.50 3.69 34.46
N ASP A 896 44.63 3.03 34.26
CA ASP A 896 45.95 3.60 34.20
C ASP A 896 46.83 2.72 33.28
N LEU A 897 47.97 3.25 32.86
CA LEU A 897 48.89 2.56 31.95
C LEU A 897 49.89 1.66 32.68
N SER A 898 49.70 1.37 33.98
CA SER A 898 50.69 0.64 34.78
C SER A 898 50.82 -0.86 34.41
N PHE A 899 49.87 -1.37 33.61
CA PHE A 899 49.85 -2.75 33.13
C PHE A 899 50.62 -2.97 31.82
N LEU A 900 50.97 -1.89 31.11
CA LEU A 900 51.84 -1.92 29.93
C LEU A 900 53.30 -1.96 30.36
#